data_AF-A0A7S0GN47-F1
#
_entry.id   AF-A0A7S0GN47-F1
#
_cell.length_a   1.000
_cell.length_b   1.000
_cell.length_c   1.000
_cell.angle_alpha   90.00
_cell.angle_beta   90.00
_cell.angle_gamma   90.00
#
_symmetry.space_group_name_H-M   'P 1'
#
loop_
_entity.id
_entity.type
_entity.pdbx_description
1 polymer ?
#
loop_
_entity_poly.entity_id
_entity_poly.type
_entity_poly.pdbx_seq_one_letter_code
_entity_poly.pdbx_strand_id
1 'polypeptide(L)'
;MATALAPGALEAKMASLETQLANVKAQAEADAVNAEHLSQAMEQRYATLAAEHAKAVEERDGLKASLAATNDELAKSKAKANALDVSVVQHGASVDRLKAELSEANASRRELVDRVEQKNAELAEKNATVQSYLAKVVSASEERSRVEGALREANGRANAFDAAKARMEQEATLLQQHNEWLRAELQRKSEELLSSRKAASAEALAGAEALEKAKREAASAQRELAASKEAQIAAEAAALKRAQELKAAREAAAAAEAHFDKELVTSKRLAELYKTQAEGRGGKTEELEGVLQALRDHLRELKEEHARELAAEKKGRAEAEKALVEAKLNFDGRVAAAAAGGGGNENALPSATLNADAASGPAAAAGRTGGASLAMQLPDASAAALRRENLSMTELYTKYAEAADAWRAECFERKRLQSTVDGMIAELEQRAPMLAEQRAEYERAISAHAEMRARLEKTTVELRRMEAETKSHVAESRHKDREARALEAQSADLSRQVKLLLHEVAELKQPGSGPGVPARVARAAVDAASVVTAELVDFKSVEELQEQNKRQLSVIRALSLDQEEQGARLKEQYQAEVDKIKREAREALDDLESRKQKTQTMVEAIVRQRDMYKALYAGGGAGDAVAVADADAAALSLAAAASASLGG
;
A
#
# COMPACT_ATOMS: atom_id res chain seq x y z
N MET A 1 27.19 14.45 -231.22
CA MET A 1 28.05 13.94 -232.33
C MET A 1 28.20 12.44 -232.17
N ALA A 2 28.51 11.72 -233.25
CA ALA A 2 28.61 10.25 -233.23
C ALA A 2 30.04 9.77 -233.55
N THR A 3 30.50 8.77 -232.81
CA THR A 3 31.71 7.95 -233.00
C THR A 3 31.44 6.57 -232.39
N ALA A 4 32.12 5.51 -232.83
CA ALA A 4 31.66 4.12 -232.60
C ALA A 4 32.79 3.10 -232.38
N LEU A 5 32.41 1.92 -231.85
CA LEU A 5 33.24 0.74 -231.51
C LEU A 5 34.23 0.96 -230.33
N ALA A 6 34.75 -0.08 -229.64
CA ALA A 6 34.93 -1.50 -230.01
C ALA A 6 34.62 -2.52 -228.85
N PRO A 7 34.53 -3.85 -229.14
CA PRO A 7 33.92 -4.83 -228.22
C PRO A 7 34.69 -5.15 -226.92
N GLY A 8 36.03 -5.20 -226.96
CA GLY A 8 36.84 -5.74 -225.85
C GLY A 8 36.78 -4.96 -224.52
N ALA A 9 36.18 -3.77 -224.52
CA ALA A 9 36.02 -2.94 -223.33
C ALA A 9 34.90 -3.43 -222.37
N LEU A 10 34.00 -4.31 -222.82
CA LEU A 10 32.88 -4.80 -222.00
C LEU A 10 33.28 -5.93 -221.05
N GLU A 11 34.02 -6.93 -221.53
CA GLU A 11 34.41 -8.10 -220.73
C GLU A 11 35.34 -7.70 -219.57
N ALA A 12 36.34 -6.86 -219.84
CA ALA A 12 37.20 -6.30 -218.80
C ALA A 12 36.41 -5.51 -217.73
N LYS A 13 35.31 -4.86 -218.11
CA LYS A 13 34.44 -4.13 -217.19
C LYS A 13 33.53 -5.05 -216.38
N MET A 14 33.09 -6.19 -216.93
CA MET A 14 32.37 -7.21 -216.16
C MET A 14 33.30 -7.88 -215.13
N ALA A 15 34.49 -8.33 -215.53
CA ALA A 15 35.47 -8.91 -214.61
C ALA A 15 35.90 -7.92 -213.50
N SER A 16 35.99 -6.63 -213.82
CA SER A 16 36.22 -5.56 -212.82
C SER A 16 35.05 -5.36 -211.87
N LEU A 17 33.80 -5.60 -212.30
CA LEU A 17 32.62 -5.51 -211.44
C LEU A 17 32.44 -6.77 -210.59
N GLU A 18 32.76 -7.95 -211.11
CA GLU A 18 32.74 -9.21 -210.37
C GLU A 18 33.78 -9.23 -209.25
N THR A 19 35.01 -8.74 -209.52
CA THR A 19 36.04 -8.58 -208.48
C THR A 19 35.69 -7.49 -207.46
N GLN A 20 35.07 -6.39 -207.87
CA GLN A 20 34.53 -5.40 -206.93
C GLN A 20 33.40 -5.98 -206.06
N LEU A 21 32.49 -6.75 -206.64
CA LEU A 21 31.37 -7.37 -205.91
C LEU A 21 31.84 -8.48 -204.97
N ALA A 22 32.85 -9.26 -205.36
CA ALA A 22 33.53 -10.22 -204.49
C ALA A 22 34.25 -9.52 -203.32
N ASN A 23 34.99 -8.43 -203.58
CA ASN A 23 35.62 -7.64 -202.52
C ASN A 23 34.59 -7.00 -201.58
N VAL A 24 33.47 -6.45 -202.10
CA VAL A 24 32.40 -5.88 -201.27
C VAL A 24 31.69 -6.95 -200.42
N LYS A 25 31.53 -8.17 -200.93
CA LYS A 25 31.04 -9.30 -200.12
C LYS A 25 32.03 -9.69 -199.03
N ALA A 26 33.31 -9.89 -199.36
CA ALA A 26 34.34 -10.21 -198.38
C ALA A 26 34.50 -9.10 -197.32
N GLN A 27 34.35 -7.83 -197.71
CA GLN A 27 34.31 -6.68 -196.81
C GLN A 27 33.10 -6.75 -195.87
N ALA A 28 31.90 -6.98 -196.40
CA ALA A 28 30.67 -7.09 -195.59
C ALA A 28 30.66 -8.33 -194.68
N GLU A 29 31.22 -9.45 -195.12
CA GLU A 29 31.42 -10.66 -194.32
C GLU A 29 32.45 -10.42 -193.20
N ALA A 30 33.56 -9.73 -193.49
CA ALA A 30 34.54 -9.33 -192.49
C ALA A 30 33.97 -8.32 -191.48
N ASP A 31 33.19 -7.33 -191.94
CA ASP A 31 32.53 -6.34 -191.08
C ASP A 31 31.42 -6.97 -190.22
N ALA A 32 30.70 -7.98 -190.73
CA ALA A 32 29.76 -8.78 -189.96
C ALA A 32 30.46 -9.62 -188.88
N VAL A 33 31.55 -10.32 -189.22
CA VAL A 33 32.37 -11.09 -188.25
C VAL A 33 33.01 -10.16 -187.21
N ASN A 34 33.46 -8.97 -187.61
CA ASN A 34 33.94 -7.94 -186.68
C ASN A 34 32.83 -7.45 -185.74
N ALA A 35 31.61 -7.27 -186.24
CA ALA A 35 30.45 -6.87 -185.43
C ALA A 35 30.01 -7.98 -184.45
N GLU A 36 30.01 -9.25 -184.87
CA GLU A 36 29.75 -10.39 -183.99
C GLU A 36 30.84 -10.54 -182.92
N HIS A 37 32.12 -10.45 -183.28
CA HIS A 37 33.21 -10.45 -182.31
C HIS A 37 33.15 -9.25 -181.35
N LEU A 38 32.73 -8.06 -181.81
CA LEU A 38 32.50 -6.90 -180.94
C LEU A 38 31.33 -7.16 -179.98
N SER A 39 30.21 -7.72 -180.46
CA SER A 39 29.07 -8.09 -179.61
C SER A 39 29.49 -9.11 -178.54
N GLN A 40 30.13 -10.21 -178.95
CA GLN A 40 30.64 -11.24 -178.04
C GLN A 40 31.64 -10.67 -177.02
N ALA A 41 32.56 -9.79 -177.43
CA ALA A 41 33.50 -9.15 -176.51
C ALA A 41 32.82 -8.17 -175.53
N MET A 42 31.76 -7.49 -175.96
CA MET A 42 30.96 -6.62 -175.09
C MET A 42 30.07 -7.42 -174.15
N GLU A 43 29.42 -8.49 -174.62
CA GLU A 43 28.64 -9.44 -173.82
C GLU A 43 29.51 -10.13 -172.76
N GLN A 44 30.72 -10.58 -173.12
CA GLN A 44 31.69 -11.10 -172.15
C GLN A 44 32.08 -10.06 -171.10
N ARG A 45 32.33 -8.81 -171.50
CA ARG A 45 32.61 -7.70 -170.56
C ARG A 45 31.42 -7.38 -169.66
N TYR A 46 30.19 -7.40 -170.18
CA TYR A 46 28.99 -7.21 -169.37
C TYR A 46 28.79 -8.38 -168.40
N ALA A 47 29.07 -9.62 -168.81
CA ALA A 47 29.00 -10.79 -167.95
C ALA A 47 30.06 -10.76 -166.82
N THR A 48 31.30 -10.37 -167.11
CA THR A 48 32.33 -10.20 -166.07
C THR A 48 31.98 -9.05 -165.13
N LEU A 49 31.57 -7.89 -165.65
CA LEU A 49 31.21 -6.73 -164.84
C LEU A 49 29.97 -7.00 -163.97
N ALA A 50 28.99 -7.76 -164.48
CA ALA A 50 27.83 -8.18 -163.71
C ALA A 50 28.20 -9.18 -162.60
N ALA A 51 29.12 -10.11 -162.85
CA ALA A 51 29.63 -11.04 -161.85
C ALA A 51 30.50 -10.34 -160.77
N GLU A 52 31.29 -9.34 -161.16
CA GLU A 52 32.06 -8.47 -160.26
C GLU A 52 31.11 -7.61 -159.40
N HIS A 53 30.09 -7.00 -159.99
CA HIS A 53 29.08 -6.24 -159.26
C HIS A 53 28.26 -7.12 -158.31
N ALA A 54 27.91 -8.35 -158.70
CA ALA A 54 27.23 -9.31 -157.84
C ALA A 54 28.08 -9.64 -156.60
N LYS A 55 29.36 -9.99 -156.79
CA LYS A 55 30.31 -10.22 -155.68
C LYS A 55 30.46 -8.99 -154.79
N ALA A 56 30.63 -7.80 -155.38
CA ALA A 56 30.74 -6.56 -154.62
C ALA A 56 29.46 -6.23 -153.80
N VAL A 57 28.27 -6.64 -154.29
CA VAL A 57 27.01 -6.55 -153.54
C VAL A 57 26.94 -7.57 -152.41
N GLU A 58 27.34 -8.82 -152.64
CA GLU A 58 27.43 -9.86 -151.62
C GLU A 58 28.42 -9.49 -150.50
N GLU A 59 29.62 -9.04 -150.86
CA GLU A 59 30.64 -8.53 -149.94
C GLU A 59 30.13 -7.32 -149.15
N ARG A 60 29.52 -6.35 -149.82
CA ARG A 60 28.92 -5.17 -149.18
C ARG A 60 27.86 -5.55 -148.16
N ASP A 61 26.97 -6.48 -148.49
CA ASP A 61 25.85 -6.84 -147.61
C ASP A 61 26.27 -7.82 -146.49
N GLY A 62 27.28 -8.67 -146.74
CA GLY A 62 27.99 -9.41 -145.68
C GLY A 62 28.72 -8.49 -144.70
N LEU A 63 29.41 -7.45 -145.21
CA LEU A 63 30.04 -6.43 -144.37
C LEU A 63 29.01 -5.62 -143.58
N LYS A 64 27.84 -5.26 -144.17
CA LYS A 64 26.74 -4.63 -143.42
C LYS A 64 26.19 -5.55 -142.33
N ALA A 65 26.01 -6.84 -142.60
CA ALA A 65 25.52 -7.80 -141.61
C ALA A 65 26.51 -7.95 -140.44
N SER A 66 27.81 -8.03 -140.74
CA SER A 66 28.89 -8.04 -139.74
C SER A 66 28.94 -6.73 -138.94
N LEU A 67 28.80 -5.57 -139.60
CA LEU A 67 28.74 -4.26 -138.95
C LEU A 67 27.49 -4.11 -138.07
N ALA A 68 26.34 -4.67 -138.48
CA ALA A 68 25.14 -4.69 -137.65
C ALA A 68 25.35 -5.57 -136.40
N ALA A 69 25.84 -6.80 -136.57
CA ALA A 69 26.10 -7.72 -135.46
C ALA A 69 27.10 -7.16 -134.44
N THR A 70 28.21 -6.58 -134.91
CA THR A 70 29.22 -5.95 -134.04
C THR A 70 28.72 -4.68 -133.35
N ASN A 71 27.86 -3.88 -133.98
CA ASN A 71 27.18 -2.78 -133.29
C ASN A 71 26.19 -3.27 -132.23
N ASP A 72 25.48 -4.36 -132.50
CA ASP A 72 24.58 -5.02 -131.56
C ASP A 72 25.33 -5.56 -130.33
N GLU A 73 26.49 -6.18 -130.52
CA GLU A 73 27.39 -6.63 -129.45
C GLU A 73 28.02 -5.46 -128.69
N LEU A 74 28.38 -4.37 -129.39
CA LEU A 74 28.86 -3.13 -128.78
C LEU A 74 27.75 -2.47 -127.93
N ALA A 75 26.50 -2.50 -128.37
CA ALA A 75 25.35 -2.02 -127.59
C ALA A 75 25.09 -2.91 -126.36
N LYS A 76 25.11 -4.23 -126.52
CA LYS A 76 24.94 -5.21 -125.42
C LYS A 76 26.06 -5.12 -124.38
N SER A 77 27.31 -4.90 -124.80
CA SER A 77 28.45 -4.72 -123.89
C SER A 77 28.43 -3.36 -123.18
N LYS A 78 28.11 -2.26 -123.88
CA LYS A 78 27.87 -0.95 -123.24
C LYS A 78 26.73 -1.00 -122.22
N ALA A 79 25.62 -1.66 -122.54
CA ALA A 79 24.51 -1.84 -121.59
C ALA A 79 24.94 -2.62 -120.34
N LYS A 80 25.75 -3.67 -120.49
CA LYS A 80 26.34 -4.42 -119.36
C LYS A 80 27.31 -3.58 -118.54
N ALA A 81 28.18 -2.78 -119.18
CA ALA A 81 29.10 -1.88 -118.50
C ALA A 81 28.34 -0.86 -117.64
N ASN A 82 27.39 -0.13 -118.24
CA ASN A 82 26.54 0.83 -117.52
C ASN A 82 25.78 0.18 -116.34
N ALA A 83 25.30 -1.05 -116.50
CA ALA A 83 24.62 -1.78 -115.43
C ALA A 83 25.58 -2.19 -114.28
N LEU A 84 26.82 -2.54 -114.60
CA LEU A 84 27.86 -2.80 -113.61
C LEU A 84 28.28 -1.51 -112.90
N ASP A 85 28.44 -0.39 -113.61
CA ASP A 85 28.76 0.91 -113.01
C ASP A 85 27.67 1.36 -112.02
N VAL A 86 26.39 1.23 -112.40
CA VAL A 86 25.26 1.48 -111.49
C VAL A 86 25.31 0.55 -110.26
N SER A 87 25.63 -0.73 -110.45
CA SER A 87 25.79 -1.69 -109.34
C SER A 87 26.95 -1.32 -108.41
N VAL A 88 28.10 -0.90 -108.95
CA VAL A 88 29.27 -0.43 -108.19
C VAL A 88 28.92 0.82 -107.37
N VAL A 89 28.18 1.78 -107.95
CA VAL A 89 27.71 2.98 -107.23
C VAL A 89 26.72 2.59 -106.11
N GLN A 90 25.79 1.67 -106.36
CA GLN A 90 24.85 1.17 -105.35
C GLN A 90 25.55 0.44 -104.20
N HIS A 91 26.52 -0.42 -104.52
CA HIS A 91 27.34 -1.11 -103.51
C HIS A 91 28.24 -0.14 -102.73
N GLY A 92 28.81 0.88 -103.38
CA GLY A 92 29.57 1.95 -102.71
C GLY A 92 28.71 2.70 -101.69
N ALA A 93 27.52 3.17 -102.10
CA ALA A 93 26.57 3.84 -101.21
C ALA A 93 26.12 2.94 -100.04
N SER A 94 25.93 1.64 -100.28
CA SER A 94 25.61 0.66 -99.22
C SER A 94 26.78 0.46 -98.24
N VAL A 95 28.01 0.38 -98.74
CA VAL A 95 29.22 0.28 -97.92
C VAL A 95 29.44 1.53 -97.07
N ASP A 96 29.24 2.72 -97.62
CA ASP A 96 29.40 3.98 -96.88
C ASP A 96 28.27 4.19 -95.85
N ARG A 97 27.05 3.75 -96.16
CA ARG A 97 25.97 3.65 -95.16
C ARG A 97 26.34 2.72 -94.00
N LEU A 98 26.84 1.51 -94.29
CA LEU A 98 27.24 0.55 -93.25
C LEU A 98 28.44 1.06 -92.42
N LYS A 99 29.35 1.84 -93.00
CA LYS A 99 30.41 2.55 -92.24
C LYS A 99 29.82 3.59 -91.29
N ALA A 100 28.82 4.36 -91.72
CA ALA A 100 28.14 5.34 -90.88
C ALA A 100 27.44 4.67 -89.69
N GLU A 101 26.61 3.66 -89.97
CA GLU A 101 25.91 2.86 -88.94
C GLU A 101 26.89 2.19 -87.97
N LEU A 102 28.03 1.66 -88.46
CA LEU A 102 29.10 1.12 -87.61
C LEU A 102 29.81 2.18 -86.77
N SER A 103 29.95 3.42 -87.27
CA SER A 103 30.57 4.52 -86.53
C SER A 103 29.66 5.02 -85.40
N GLU A 104 28.35 5.12 -85.65
CA GLU A 104 27.32 5.47 -84.68
C GLU A 104 27.16 4.39 -83.60
N ALA A 105 27.17 3.12 -83.99
CA ALA A 105 27.22 1.98 -83.06
C ALA A 105 28.49 1.98 -82.19
N ASN A 106 29.64 2.46 -82.70
CA ASN A 106 30.85 2.59 -81.90
C ASN A 106 30.88 3.85 -81.02
N ALA A 107 30.21 4.93 -81.42
CA ALA A 107 30.04 6.12 -80.58
C ALA A 107 29.14 5.81 -79.37
N SER A 108 27.93 5.31 -79.62
CA SER A 108 26.99 4.89 -78.57
C SER A 108 27.57 3.79 -77.66
N ARG A 109 28.37 2.85 -78.18
CA ARG A 109 29.09 1.87 -77.35
C ARG A 109 30.11 2.52 -76.40
N ARG A 110 30.80 3.60 -76.81
CA ARG A 110 31.71 4.35 -75.93
C ARG A 110 30.92 5.09 -74.85
N GLU A 111 29.89 5.84 -75.22
CA GLU A 111 29.01 6.54 -74.29
C GLU A 111 28.41 5.62 -73.21
N LEU A 112 28.05 4.38 -73.59
CA LEU A 112 27.59 3.36 -72.65
C LEU A 112 28.69 2.86 -71.70
N VAL A 113 29.94 2.73 -72.17
CA VAL A 113 31.09 2.38 -71.31
C VAL A 113 31.41 3.53 -70.36
N ASP A 114 31.54 4.75 -70.86
CA ASP A 114 31.83 5.96 -70.06
C ASP A 114 30.78 6.15 -68.96
N ARG A 115 29.50 5.89 -69.27
CA ARG A 115 28.39 5.94 -68.31
C ARG A 115 28.41 4.79 -67.29
N VAL A 116 28.89 3.60 -67.66
CA VAL A 116 29.12 2.49 -66.71
C VAL A 116 30.30 2.80 -65.79
N GLU A 117 31.39 3.38 -66.31
CA GLU A 117 32.54 3.80 -65.51
C GLU A 117 32.15 4.91 -64.51
N GLN A 118 31.38 5.91 -64.96
CA GLN A 118 30.80 6.93 -64.06
C GLN A 118 29.94 6.30 -62.95
N LYS A 119 29.09 5.33 -63.29
CA LYS A 119 28.23 4.64 -62.30
C LYS A 119 29.03 3.76 -61.35
N ASN A 120 30.12 3.13 -61.80
CA ASN A 120 31.04 2.40 -60.94
C ASN A 120 31.79 3.33 -59.98
N ALA A 121 32.19 4.53 -60.43
CA ALA A 121 32.78 5.55 -59.56
C ALA A 121 31.78 6.04 -58.49
N GLU A 122 30.53 6.36 -58.88
CA GLU A 122 29.47 6.69 -57.92
C GLU A 122 29.21 5.58 -56.90
N LEU A 123 29.26 4.32 -57.31
CA LEU A 123 29.09 3.17 -56.41
C LEU A 123 30.29 3.00 -55.48
N ALA A 124 31.51 3.24 -55.95
CA ALA A 124 32.71 3.22 -55.11
C ALA A 124 32.68 4.33 -54.04
N GLU A 125 32.28 5.55 -54.40
CA GLU A 125 32.09 6.66 -53.46
C GLU A 125 31.01 6.35 -52.43
N LYS A 126 29.84 5.85 -52.86
CA LYS A 126 28.75 5.44 -51.97
C LYS A 126 29.19 4.33 -51.02
N ASN A 127 29.92 3.32 -51.50
CA ASN A 127 30.48 2.27 -50.66
C ASN A 127 31.49 2.81 -49.62
N ALA A 128 32.35 3.77 -50.00
CA ALA A 128 33.28 4.42 -49.07
C ALA A 128 32.55 5.23 -47.98
N THR A 129 31.48 5.96 -48.33
CA THR A 129 30.67 6.66 -47.32
C THR A 129 29.93 5.68 -46.40
N VAL A 130 29.37 4.59 -46.92
CA VAL A 130 28.75 3.51 -46.11
C VAL A 130 29.76 2.87 -45.15
N GLN A 131 31.00 2.61 -45.60
CA GLN A 131 32.07 2.12 -44.72
C GLN A 131 32.44 3.13 -43.64
N SER A 132 32.48 4.44 -43.95
CA SER A 132 32.70 5.50 -42.96
C SER A 132 31.57 5.58 -41.92
N TYR A 133 30.30 5.43 -42.34
CA TYR A 133 29.17 5.38 -41.41
C TYR A 133 29.21 4.11 -40.55
N LEU A 134 29.53 2.95 -41.12
CA LEU A 134 29.68 1.70 -40.37
C LEU A 134 30.79 1.81 -39.30
N ALA A 135 31.95 2.37 -39.64
CA ALA A 135 33.03 2.60 -38.69
C ALA A 135 32.62 3.54 -37.53
N LYS A 136 31.84 4.60 -37.83
CA LYS A 136 31.28 5.50 -36.80
C LYS A 136 30.28 4.78 -35.89
N VAL A 137 29.43 3.91 -36.43
CA VAL A 137 28.48 3.09 -35.65
C VAL A 137 29.21 2.10 -34.74
N VAL A 138 30.30 1.47 -35.22
CA VAL A 138 31.14 0.59 -34.40
C VAL A 138 31.81 1.39 -33.26
N SER A 139 32.46 2.51 -33.56
CA SER A 139 33.10 3.38 -32.54
C SER A 139 32.09 3.86 -31.49
N ALA A 140 30.89 4.28 -31.89
CA ALA A 140 29.82 4.69 -30.98
C ALA A 140 29.29 3.52 -30.13
N SER A 141 29.27 2.29 -30.66
CA SER A 141 28.89 1.08 -29.92
C SER A 141 29.95 0.68 -28.88
N GLU A 142 31.23 0.81 -29.21
CA GLU A 142 32.35 0.59 -28.29
C GLU A 142 32.37 1.65 -27.18
N GLU A 143 32.19 2.92 -27.51
CA GLU A 143 32.04 4.01 -26.54
C GLU A 143 30.83 3.80 -25.63
N ARG A 144 29.67 3.41 -26.19
CA ARG A 144 28.48 3.07 -25.39
C ARG A 144 28.76 1.93 -24.43
N SER A 145 29.36 0.85 -24.92
CA SER A 145 29.72 -0.32 -24.10
C SER A 145 30.66 0.04 -22.96
N ARG A 146 31.63 0.92 -23.21
CA ARG A 146 32.55 1.47 -22.20
C ARG A 146 31.83 2.34 -21.16
N VAL A 147 30.93 3.24 -21.60
CA VAL A 147 30.15 4.10 -20.69
C VAL A 147 29.16 3.29 -19.85
N GLU A 148 28.48 2.30 -20.44
CA GLU A 148 27.65 1.35 -19.68
C GLU A 148 28.48 0.56 -18.65
N GLY A 149 29.71 0.16 -18.99
CA GLY A 149 30.64 -0.48 -18.05
C GLY A 149 30.97 0.42 -16.84
N ALA A 150 31.37 1.66 -17.11
CA ALA A 150 31.63 2.65 -16.06
C ALA A 150 30.38 2.97 -15.21
N LEU A 151 29.18 2.97 -15.80
CA LEU A 151 27.91 3.12 -15.09
C LEU A 151 27.60 1.91 -14.20
N ARG A 152 27.85 0.68 -14.67
CA ARG A 152 27.72 -0.54 -13.87
C ARG A 152 28.68 -0.53 -12.67
N GLU A 153 29.93 -0.09 -12.85
CA GLU A 153 30.87 0.13 -11.74
C GLU A 153 30.40 1.21 -10.75
N ALA A 154 29.93 2.36 -11.25
CA ALA A 154 29.47 3.47 -10.42
C ALA A 154 28.25 3.06 -9.57
N ASN A 155 27.28 2.36 -10.16
CA ASN A 155 26.13 1.81 -9.45
C ASN A 155 26.55 0.74 -8.43
N GLY A 156 27.55 -0.09 -8.75
CA GLY A 156 28.13 -1.04 -7.80
C GLY A 156 28.75 -0.36 -6.57
N ARG A 157 29.48 0.75 -6.78
CA ARG A 157 30.03 1.58 -5.69
C ARG A 157 28.92 2.26 -4.87
N ALA A 158 27.89 2.81 -5.53
CA ALA A 158 26.74 3.42 -4.86
C ALA A 158 26.00 2.42 -3.96
N ASN A 159 25.65 1.25 -4.49
CA ASN A 159 25.00 0.17 -3.74
C ASN A 159 25.85 -0.29 -2.53
N ALA A 160 27.18 -0.33 -2.67
CA ALA A 160 28.07 -0.65 -1.56
C ALA A 160 28.09 0.44 -0.47
N PHE A 161 28.03 1.72 -0.85
CA PHE A 161 27.89 2.82 0.11
C PHE A 161 26.53 2.82 0.81
N ASP A 162 25.43 2.58 0.08
CA ASP A 162 24.09 2.49 0.69
C ASP A 162 23.98 1.29 1.64
N ALA A 163 24.56 0.14 1.29
CA ALA A 163 24.63 -1.03 2.18
C ALA A 163 25.49 -0.77 3.43
N ALA A 164 26.59 -0.03 3.31
CA ALA A 164 27.42 0.37 4.44
C ALA A 164 26.71 1.40 5.33
N LYS A 165 26.01 2.37 4.72
CA LYS A 165 25.18 3.36 5.41
C LYS A 165 24.06 2.70 6.21
N ALA A 166 23.30 1.80 5.58
CA ALA A 166 22.19 1.10 6.23
C ALA A 166 22.67 0.28 7.46
N ARG A 167 23.86 -0.33 7.39
CA ARG A 167 24.49 -0.99 8.55
C ARG A 167 24.83 0.01 9.66
N MET A 168 25.47 1.13 9.33
CA MET A 168 25.81 2.18 10.30
C MET A 168 24.56 2.80 10.95
N GLU A 169 23.46 2.97 10.21
CA GLU A 169 22.18 3.44 10.73
C GLU A 169 21.50 2.40 11.66
N GLN A 170 21.60 1.11 11.34
CA GLN A 170 21.15 0.01 12.21
C GLN A 170 22.00 -0.07 13.49
N GLU A 171 23.32 0.00 13.40
CA GLU A 171 24.23 0.01 14.55
C GLU A 171 23.99 1.25 15.43
N ALA A 172 23.78 2.43 14.84
CA ALA A 172 23.46 3.66 15.58
C ALA A 172 22.12 3.56 16.33
N THR A 173 21.07 3.01 15.70
CA THR A 173 19.75 2.85 16.34
C THR A 173 19.77 1.80 17.45
N LEU A 174 20.48 0.67 17.26
CA LEU A 174 20.69 -0.33 18.32
C LEU A 174 21.49 0.25 19.51
N LEU A 175 22.52 1.05 19.25
CA LEU A 175 23.28 1.74 20.29
C LEU A 175 22.44 2.79 21.02
N GLN A 176 21.55 3.51 20.34
CA GLN A 176 20.59 4.43 20.97
C GLN A 176 19.62 3.69 21.89
N GLN A 177 18.96 2.64 21.40
CA GLN A 177 18.05 1.79 22.18
C GLN A 177 18.73 1.19 23.42
N HIS A 178 19.97 0.71 23.27
CA HIS A 178 20.74 0.17 24.40
C HIS A 178 21.11 1.25 25.43
N ASN A 179 21.46 2.47 25.00
CA ASN A 179 21.69 3.60 25.90
C ASN A 179 20.41 4.05 26.62
N GLU A 180 19.26 4.04 25.94
CA GLU A 180 17.96 4.36 26.53
C GLU A 180 17.53 3.30 27.56
N TRP A 181 17.70 2.02 27.25
CA TRP A 181 17.47 0.92 28.19
C TRP A 181 18.37 1.01 29.43
N LEU A 182 19.68 1.26 29.25
CA LEU A 182 20.61 1.46 30.36
C LEU A 182 20.24 2.66 31.24
N ARG A 183 19.77 3.78 30.64
CA ARG A 183 19.28 4.95 31.39
C ARG A 183 18.01 4.62 32.17
N ALA A 184 17.07 3.90 31.57
CA ALA A 184 15.83 3.49 32.22
C ALA A 184 16.08 2.54 33.40
N GLU A 185 16.94 1.53 33.24
CA GLU A 185 17.29 0.61 34.32
C GLU A 185 18.11 1.31 35.43
N LEU A 186 19.04 2.21 35.07
CA LEU A 186 19.76 3.04 36.05
C LEU A 186 18.81 3.93 36.86
N GLN A 187 17.84 4.58 36.19
CA GLN A 187 16.83 5.39 36.87
C GLN A 187 15.97 4.51 37.79
N ARG A 188 15.45 3.38 37.29
CA ARG A 188 14.66 2.41 38.08
C ARG A 188 15.42 1.93 39.32
N LYS A 189 16.71 1.60 39.18
CA LYS A 189 17.58 1.23 40.30
C LYS A 189 17.82 2.37 41.28
N SER A 190 17.93 3.61 40.81
CA SER A 190 18.03 4.79 41.69
C SER A 190 16.74 5.03 42.47
N GLU A 191 15.57 4.80 41.86
CA GLU A 191 14.26 4.93 42.49
C GLU A 191 13.98 3.80 43.50
N GLU A 192 14.39 2.55 43.20
CA GLU A 192 14.42 1.43 44.15
C GLU A 192 15.34 1.72 45.36
N LEU A 193 16.53 2.29 45.14
CA LEU A 193 17.44 2.68 46.22
C LEU A 193 16.90 3.86 47.05
N LEU A 194 16.25 4.84 46.42
CA LEU A 194 15.65 5.97 47.12
C LEU A 194 14.39 5.57 47.91
N SER A 195 13.57 4.66 47.39
CA SER A 195 12.37 4.15 48.07
C SER A 195 12.74 3.23 49.24
N SER A 196 13.65 2.28 49.05
CA SER A 196 14.17 1.44 50.15
C SER A 196 14.88 2.26 51.24
N ARG A 197 15.69 3.26 50.87
CA ARG A 197 16.29 4.20 51.85
C ARG A 197 15.24 5.02 52.61
N LYS A 198 14.16 5.47 51.95
CA LYS A 198 13.04 6.15 52.61
C LYS A 198 12.29 5.21 53.58
N ALA A 199 12.02 3.97 53.17
CA ALA A 199 11.36 2.97 54.01
C ALA A 199 12.19 2.66 55.26
N ALA A 200 13.47 2.30 55.10
CA ALA A 200 14.38 2.04 56.22
C ALA A 200 14.55 3.26 57.14
N SER A 201 14.55 4.48 56.59
CA SER A 201 14.57 5.71 57.39
C SER A 201 13.27 5.93 58.17
N ALA A 202 12.12 5.53 57.64
CA ALA A 202 10.83 5.63 58.32
C ALA A 202 10.69 4.55 59.43
N GLU A 203 11.14 3.32 59.17
CA GLU A 203 11.21 2.26 60.18
C GLU A 203 12.17 2.63 61.32
N ALA A 204 13.34 3.21 61.01
CA ALA A 204 14.28 3.68 62.02
C ALA A 204 13.70 4.81 62.89
N LEU A 205 12.93 5.74 62.29
CA LEU A 205 12.22 6.79 63.03
C LEU A 205 11.11 6.20 63.92
N ALA A 206 10.23 5.36 63.38
CA ALA A 206 9.16 4.71 64.14
C ALA A 206 9.71 3.83 65.28
N GLY A 207 10.82 3.13 65.04
CA GLY A 207 11.54 2.37 66.05
C GLY A 207 12.13 3.25 67.16
N ALA A 208 12.71 4.40 66.80
CA ALA A 208 13.22 5.37 67.78
C ALA A 208 12.10 6.02 68.61
N GLU A 209 10.95 6.35 68.00
CA GLU A 209 9.77 6.86 68.70
C GLU A 209 9.17 5.81 69.64
N ALA A 210 9.05 4.56 69.20
CA ALA A 210 8.59 3.45 70.03
C ALA A 210 9.56 3.17 71.21
N LEU A 211 10.87 3.25 70.97
CA LEU A 211 11.90 3.12 72.01
C LEU A 211 11.79 4.26 73.04
N GLU A 212 11.62 5.51 72.60
CA GLU A 212 11.44 6.67 73.47
C GLU A 212 10.13 6.59 74.28
N LYS A 213 9.04 6.11 73.67
CA LYS A 213 7.79 5.81 74.38
C LYS A 213 8.02 4.75 75.46
N ALA A 214 8.62 3.61 75.11
CA ALA A 214 8.90 2.53 76.05
C ALA A 214 9.82 2.96 77.20
N LYS A 215 10.82 3.82 76.94
CA LYS A 215 11.65 4.44 78.01
C LYS A 215 10.82 5.31 78.96
N ARG A 216 9.87 6.10 78.44
CA ARG A 216 9.01 6.97 79.26
C ARG A 216 8.06 6.14 80.13
N GLU A 217 7.48 5.09 79.56
CA GLU A 217 6.61 4.13 80.28
C GLU A 217 7.40 3.35 81.34
N ALA A 218 8.61 2.89 81.03
CA ALA A 218 9.50 2.27 82.02
C ALA A 218 9.90 3.26 83.14
N ALA A 219 10.17 4.52 82.80
CA ALA A 219 10.52 5.55 83.77
C ALA A 219 9.32 5.99 84.65
N SER A 220 8.07 5.96 84.15
CA SER A 220 6.89 6.18 84.98
C SER A 220 6.64 4.98 85.89
N ALA A 221 6.65 3.76 85.36
CA ALA A 221 6.49 2.54 86.15
C ALA A 221 7.58 2.40 87.25
N GLN A 222 8.81 2.83 86.98
CA GLN A 222 9.89 2.83 87.97
C GLN A 222 9.70 3.90 89.07
N ARG A 223 9.08 5.04 88.75
CA ARG A 223 8.67 6.06 89.76
C ARG A 223 7.49 5.56 90.60
N GLU A 224 6.50 4.95 89.98
CA GLU A 224 5.35 4.33 90.66
C GLU A 224 5.80 3.21 91.59
N LEU A 225 6.75 2.36 91.15
CA LEU A 225 7.36 1.33 91.98
C LEU A 225 8.17 1.91 93.15
N ALA A 226 8.85 3.04 92.97
CA ALA A 226 9.56 3.74 94.04
C ALA A 226 8.57 4.31 95.08
N ALA A 227 7.55 5.05 94.63
CA ALA A 227 6.52 5.61 95.50
C ALA A 227 5.72 4.51 96.23
N SER A 228 5.44 3.38 95.57
CA SER A 228 4.80 2.21 96.19
C SER A 228 5.67 1.59 97.29
N LYS A 229 6.99 1.51 97.10
CA LYS A 229 7.94 1.05 98.13
C LYS A 229 8.04 2.03 99.30
N GLU A 230 8.09 3.33 99.04
CA GLU A 230 8.07 4.35 100.09
C GLU A 230 6.76 4.31 100.91
N ALA A 231 5.62 4.15 100.23
CA ALA A 231 4.32 3.95 100.88
C ALA A 231 4.27 2.64 101.70
N GLN A 232 4.84 1.53 101.20
CA GLN A 232 4.96 0.28 101.94
C GLN A 232 5.82 0.46 103.20
N ILE A 233 7.00 1.07 103.10
CA ILE A 233 7.90 1.33 104.24
C ILE A 233 7.20 2.23 105.28
N ALA A 234 6.46 3.25 104.84
CA ALA A 234 5.67 4.10 105.73
C ALA A 234 4.53 3.33 106.43
N ALA A 235 3.85 2.42 105.72
CA ALA A 235 2.81 1.57 106.28
C ALA A 235 3.37 0.54 107.28
N GLU A 236 4.52 -0.08 106.99
CA GLU A 236 5.23 -0.99 107.89
C GLU A 236 5.72 -0.28 109.16
N ALA A 237 6.27 0.93 109.03
CA ALA A 237 6.65 1.76 110.17
C ALA A 237 5.45 2.15 111.03
N ALA A 238 4.31 2.51 110.42
CA ALA A 238 3.07 2.80 111.12
C ALA A 238 2.46 1.55 111.80
N ALA A 239 2.59 0.37 111.20
CA ALA A 239 2.18 -0.90 111.79
C ALA A 239 3.06 -1.28 112.99
N LEU A 240 4.38 -1.14 112.88
CA LEU A 240 5.33 -1.33 113.98
C LEU A 240 5.04 -0.39 115.15
N LYS A 241 4.78 0.90 114.88
CA LYS A 241 4.40 1.89 115.91
C LYS A 241 3.11 1.48 116.63
N ARG A 242 2.06 1.07 115.89
CA ARG A 242 0.82 0.56 116.49
C ARG A 242 1.01 -0.74 117.27
N ALA A 243 1.92 -1.62 116.84
CA ALA A 243 2.26 -2.85 117.58
C ALA A 243 2.99 -2.54 118.89
N GLN A 244 3.87 -1.54 118.91
CA GLN A 244 4.51 -1.03 120.13
C GLN A 244 3.50 -0.37 121.08
N GLU A 245 2.59 0.46 120.55
CA GLU A 245 1.50 1.08 121.32
C GLU A 245 0.58 0.00 121.95
N LEU A 246 0.18 -1.03 121.19
CA LEU A 246 -0.57 -2.18 121.68
C LEU A 246 0.19 -2.99 122.74
N LYS A 247 1.51 -3.14 122.59
CA LYS A 247 2.35 -3.82 123.59
C LYS A 247 2.40 -3.00 124.89
N ALA A 248 2.68 -1.70 124.81
CA ALA A 248 2.72 -0.82 125.97
C ALA A 248 1.35 -0.75 126.68
N ALA A 249 0.25 -0.73 125.94
CA ALA A 249 -1.10 -0.79 126.51
C ALA A 249 -1.38 -2.12 127.25
N ARG A 250 -0.89 -3.25 126.72
CA ARG A 250 -0.98 -4.56 127.41
C ARG A 250 -0.08 -4.63 128.65
N GLU A 251 1.12 -4.09 128.59
CA GLU A 251 2.04 -4.03 129.74
C GLU A 251 1.47 -3.12 130.85
N ALA A 252 0.83 -2.00 130.49
CA ALA A 252 0.12 -1.14 131.44
C ALA A 252 -1.13 -1.83 132.04
N ALA A 253 -1.90 -2.57 131.24
CA ALA A 253 -3.03 -3.37 131.73
C ALA A 253 -2.58 -4.47 132.70
N ALA A 254 -1.56 -5.25 132.35
CA ALA A 254 -0.99 -6.28 133.22
C ALA A 254 -0.37 -5.69 134.51
N ALA A 255 0.20 -4.48 134.45
CA ALA A 255 0.66 -3.77 135.64
C ALA A 255 -0.48 -3.32 136.56
N ALA A 256 -1.64 -2.95 136.00
CA ALA A 256 -2.85 -2.64 136.75
C ALA A 256 -3.49 -3.91 137.35
N GLU A 257 -3.57 -5.01 136.60
CA GLU A 257 -3.99 -6.32 137.12
C GLU A 257 -3.10 -6.76 138.29
N ALA A 258 -1.78 -6.67 138.14
CA ALA A 258 -0.81 -6.92 139.21
C ALA A 258 -0.80 -5.86 140.34
N HIS A 259 -1.60 -4.80 140.23
CA HIS A 259 -1.91 -3.88 141.34
C HIS A 259 -3.18 -4.34 142.07
N PHE A 260 -4.25 -4.62 141.32
CA PHE A 260 -5.50 -5.17 141.87
C PHE A 260 -5.28 -6.51 142.60
N ASP A 261 -4.37 -7.37 142.12
CA ASP A 261 -3.97 -8.60 142.85
C ASP A 261 -3.30 -8.31 144.19
N LYS A 262 -2.50 -7.24 144.29
CA LYS A 262 -1.87 -6.83 145.56
C LYS A 262 -2.91 -6.26 146.51
N GLU A 263 -3.85 -5.48 146.02
CA GLU A 263 -5.01 -4.98 146.78
C GLU A 263 -5.93 -6.13 147.24
N LEU A 264 -6.12 -7.16 146.41
CA LEU A 264 -6.82 -8.39 146.79
C LEU A 264 -6.08 -9.15 147.89
N VAL A 265 -4.74 -9.23 147.85
CA VAL A 265 -3.93 -9.87 148.90
C VAL A 265 -3.95 -9.06 150.21
N THR A 266 -3.85 -7.73 150.17
CA THR A 266 -3.94 -6.91 151.39
C THR A 266 -5.36 -6.89 151.97
N SER A 267 -6.39 -6.90 151.12
CA SER A 267 -7.80 -7.05 151.52
C SER A 267 -8.06 -8.40 152.20
N LYS A 268 -7.57 -9.52 151.63
CA LYS A 268 -7.61 -10.84 152.26
C LYS A 268 -6.91 -10.84 153.62
N ARG A 269 -5.72 -10.24 153.70
CA ARG A 269 -4.94 -10.08 154.96
C ARG A 269 -5.69 -9.26 156.03
N LEU A 270 -6.46 -8.25 155.61
CA LEU A 270 -7.29 -7.46 156.51
C LEU A 270 -8.49 -8.28 157.03
N ALA A 271 -9.11 -9.09 156.17
CA ALA A 271 -10.19 -10.01 156.58
C ALA A 271 -9.71 -11.09 157.56
N GLU A 272 -8.49 -11.63 157.40
CA GLU A 272 -7.84 -12.54 158.36
C GLU A 272 -7.65 -11.87 159.74
N LEU A 273 -7.26 -10.59 159.77
CA LEU A 273 -7.12 -9.81 161.01
C LEU A 273 -8.47 -9.55 161.70
N TYR A 274 -9.54 -9.28 160.94
CA TYR A 274 -10.89 -9.18 161.52
C TYR A 274 -11.41 -10.54 162.04
N LYS A 275 -11.13 -11.64 161.35
CA LYS A 275 -11.50 -13.00 161.79
C LYS A 275 -10.83 -13.36 163.13
N THR A 276 -9.52 -13.19 163.22
CA THR A 276 -8.75 -13.46 164.45
C THR A 276 -9.14 -12.53 165.60
N GLN A 277 -9.50 -11.27 165.33
CA GLN A 277 -10.05 -10.37 166.35
C GLN A 277 -11.44 -10.81 166.85
N ALA A 278 -12.29 -11.39 165.99
CA ALA A 278 -13.58 -11.94 166.39
C ALA A 278 -13.43 -13.21 167.24
N GLU A 279 -12.53 -14.11 166.86
CA GLU A 279 -12.20 -15.33 167.61
C GLU A 279 -11.67 -14.97 169.03
N GLY A 280 -10.79 -13.96 169.12
CA GLY A 280 -10.31 -13.42 170.40
C GLY A 280 -11.34 -12.65 171.24
N ARG A 281 -12.55 -12.42 170.73
CA ARG A 281 -13.72 -11.98 171.52
C ARG A 281 -14.55 -13.17 172.00
N GLY A 282 -14.69 -14.22 171.19
CA GLY A 282 -15.44 -15.44 171.51
C GLY A 282 -15.04 -16.06 172.85
N GLY A 283 -13.75 -16.35 173.04
CA GLY A 283 -13.26 -16.97 174.28
C GLY A 283 -13.52 -16.14 175.56
N LYS A 284 -13.56 -14.80 175.46
CA LYS A 284 -13.88 -13.93 176.60
C LYS A 284 -15.34 -14.00 177.02
N THR A 285 -16.23 -14.47 176.15
CA THR A 285 -17.62 -14.76 176.49
C THR A 285 -17.73 -16.08 177.26
N GLU A 286 -16.99 -17.11 176.84
CA GLU A 286 -16.97 -18.43 177.49
C GLU A 286 -16.42 -18.34 178.94
N GLU A 287 -15.38 -17.53 179.17
CA GLU A 287 -14.85 -17.24 180.51
C GLU A 287 -15.91 -16.60 181.44
N LEU A 288 -16.76 -15.71 180.91
CA LEU A 288 -17.80 -15.02 181.68
C LEU A 288 -19.02 -15.92 181.98
N GLU A 289 -19.36 -16.86 181.09
CA GLU A 289 -20.40 -17.85 181.36
C GLU A 289 -20.01 -18.82 182.48
N GLY A 290 -18.73 -19.21 182.56
CA GLY A 290 -18.20 -20.02 183.66
C GLY A 290 -18.37 -19.35 185.04
N VAL A 291 -18.08 -18.05 185.15
CA VAL A 291 -18.24 -17.28 186.39
C VAL A 291 -19.72 -17.15 186.79
N LEU A 292 -20.63 -16.98 185.83
CA LEU A 292 -22.07 -16.93 186.09
C LEU A 292 -22.65 -18.26 186.59
N GLN A 293 -22.01 -19.39 186.26
CA GLN A 293 -22.47 -20.70 186.72
C GLN A 293 -22.15 -20.94 188.20
N ALA A 294 -20.94 -20.63 188.64
CA ALA A 294 -20.54 -20.77 190.05
C ALA A 294 -21.44 -19.94 191.01
N LEU A 295 -21.84 -18.74 190.59
CA LEU A 295 -22.77 -17.89 191.34
C LEU A 295 -24.19 -18.48 191.48
N ARG A 296 -24.61 -19.38 190.59
CA ARG A 296 -25.94 -20.03 190.65
C ARG A 296 -26.00 -21.21 191.60
N ASP A 297 -24.87 -21.85 191.87
CA ASP A 297 -24.81 -23.01 192.78
C ASP A 297 -24.78 -22.56 194.24
N HIS A 298 -23.99 -21.54 194.58
CA HIS A 298 -23.95 -20.99 195.94
C HIS A 298 -25.28 -20.34 196.38
N LEU A 299 -26.05 -19.79 195.44
CA LEU A 299 -27.42 -19.31 195.66
C LEU A 299 -28.48 -20.44 195.78
N ARG A 300 -28.08 -21.71 195.67
CA ARG A 300 -28.92 -22.89 195.92
C ARG A 300 -28.73 -23.40 197.35
N GLU A 301 -27.49 -23.54 197.80
CA GLU A 301 -27.13 -23.98 199.16
C GLU A 301 -27.80 -23.11 200.23
N LEU A 302 -27.65 -21.78 200.12
CA LEU A 302 -28.23 -20.78 201.03
C LEU A 302 -29.78 -20.80 201.09
N LYS A 303 -30.45 -21.47 200.15
CA LYS A 303 -31.92 -21.61 200.17
C LYS A 303 -32.39 -22.87 200.90
N GLU A 304 -31.57 -23.92 200.97
CA GLU A 304 -31.95 -25.17 201.63
C GLU A 304 -31.80 -25.10 203.16
N GLU A 305 -30.88 -24.30 203.68
CA GLU A 305 -30.69 -24.12 205.12
C GLU A 305 -31.83 -23.29 205.75
N HIS A 306 -32.11 -22.09 205.23
CA HIS A 306 -33.25 -21.28 205.69
C HIS A 306 -34.62 -21.96 205.49
N ALA A 307 -34.75 -22.90 204.53
CA ALA A 307 -35.97 -23.69 204.38
C ALA A 307 -36.24 -24.63 205.57
N ARG A 308 -35.19 -25.09 206.29
CA ARG A 308 -35.31 -25.97 207.46
C ARG A 308 -35.71 -25.21 208.71
N GLU A 309 -35.10 -24.05 208.95
CA GLU A 309 -35.39 -23.20 210.12
C GLU A 309 -36.83 -22.65 210.07
N LEU A 310 -37.26 -22.16 208.90
CA LEU A 310 -38.60 -21.61 208.69
C LEU A 310 -39.73 -22.66 208.80
N ALA A 311 -39.40 -23.96 208.72
CA ALA A 311 -40.36 -25.05 208.88
C ALA A 311 -40.68 -25.35 210.35
N ALA A 312 -39.73 -25.15 211.26
CA ALA A 312 -39.93 -25.39 212.69
C ALA A 312 -40.90 -24.37 213.32
N GLU A 313 -40.67 -23.08 213.06
CA GLU A 313 -41.49 -22.01 213.68
C GLU A 313 -42.95 -22.02 213.18
N LYS A 314 -43.16 -22.39 211.92
CA LYS A 314 -44.50 -22.43 211.30
C LYS A 314 -45.44 -23.48 211.89
N LYS A 315 -44.92 -24.51 212.59
CA LYS A 315 -45.77 -25.48 213.27
C LYS A 315 -46.41 -24.91 214.53
N GLY A 316 -45.73 -23.99 215.24
CA GLY A 316 -46.23 -23.39 216.48
C GLY A 316 -47.31 -22.32 216.28
N ARG A 317 -47.29 -21.60 215.14
CA ARG A 317 -48.28 -20.53 214.88
C ARG A 317 -49.63 -21.03 214.36
N ALA A 318 -49.72 -22.28 213.90
CA ALA A 318 -50.93 -22.85 213.29
C ALA A 318 -52.05 -23.23 214.29
N GLU A 319 -51.75 -23.35 215.58
CA GLU A 319 -52.73 -23.75 216.61
C GLU A 319 -53.53 -22.57 217.19
N ALA A 320 -53.07 -21.33 217.00
CA ALA A 320 -53.69 -20.13 217.60
C ALA A 320 -54.73 -19.42 216.68
N GLU A 321 -54.53 -19.43 215.36
CA GLU A 321 -55.22 -18.49 214.45
C GLU A 321 -56.54 -19.01 213.86
N LYS A 322 -57.08 -20.12 214.38
CA LYS A 322 -58.45 -20.60 214.10
C LYS A 322 -59.44 -20.39 215.25
N ALA A 323 -59.03 -19.74 216.33
CA ALA A 323 -59.88 -19.46 217.49
C ALA A 323 -60.86 -18.28 217.28
N LEU A 324 -60.61 -17.37 216.33
CA LEU A 324 -61.46 -16.16 216.16
C LEU A 324 -61.47 -15.59 214.73
N VAL A 325 -62.02 -16.38 213.78
CA VAL A 325 -62.51 -15.87 212.49
C VAL A 325 -64.04 -15.64 212.52
N GLU A 326 -64.59 -15.42 213.71
CA GLU A 326 -65.89 -14.75 213.87
C GLU A 326 -65.75 -13.23 213.56
N ALA A 327 -65.59 -12.91 212.26
CA ALA A 327 -65.76 -11.61 211.55
C ALA A 327 -64.61 -10.53 211.55
N LYS A 328 -64.36 -9.66 210.51
CA LYS A 328 -64.78 -9.51 209.06
C LYS A 328 -64.04 -8.33 208.26
N LEU A 329 -63.55 -8.53 206.98
CA LEU A 329 -63.68 -7.73 205.68
C LEU A 329 -62.78 -6.51 205.08
N ASN A 330 -62.24 -6.57 203.78
CA ASN A 330 -62.45 -5.71 202.48
C ASN A 330 -61.32 -5.18 201.39
N PHE A 331 -61.57 -5.19 200.00
CA PHE A 331 -60.82 -4.69 198.69
C PHE A 331 -61.64 -4.76 197.27
N ASP A 332 -61.42 -4.44 195.89
CA ASP A 332 -60.58 -3.69 194.78
C ASP A 332 -61.38 -3.36 193.37
N GLY A 333 -61.10 -3.08 192.01
CA GLY A 333 -60.12 -3.16 190.78
C GLY A 333 -60.45 -2.37 189.36
N ARG A 334 -59.82 -2.53 188.09
CA ARG A 334 -59.90 -1.69 186.72
C ARG A 334 -59.44 -2.37 185.28
N VAL A 335 -59.31 -1.94 183.92
CA VAL A 335 -59.88 -1.06 182.71
C VAL A 335 -59.12 -1.14 181.24
N ALA A 336 -59.63 -0.81 179.94
CA ALA A 336 -58.93 -0.84 178.51
C ALA A 336 -59.57 -0.18 177.10
N ALA A 337 -58.92 -0.05 175.84
CA ALA A 337 -59.42 0.52 174.44
C ALA A 337 -58.59 0.39 172.98
N ALA A 338 -59.06 0.77 171.68
CA ALA A 338 -58.37 0.72 170.24
C ALA A 338 -58.98 1.43 168.85
N ALA A 339 -58.34 1.52 167.57
CA ALA A 339 -58.82 2.14 166.18
C ALA A 339 -58.03 1.96 164.71
N ALA A 340 -58.49 2.40 163.41
CA ALA A 340 -57.84 2.30 161.96
C ALA A 340 -58.39 3.06 160.57
N GLY A 341 -57.81 3.05 159.27
CA GLY A 341 -58.31 3.63 157.87
C GLY A 341 -57.48 3.64 156.42
N GLY A 342 -57.96 4.08 155.13
CA GLY A 342 -57.23 4.21 153.71
C GLY A 342 -57.90 4.61 152.23
N GLY A 343 -57.21 4.81 151.00
CA GLY A 343 -57.69 5.12 149.49
C GLY A 343 -56.61 5.48 148.29
N GLY A 344 -56.63 5.78 146.88
CA GLY A 344 -57.42 5.90 145.52
C GLY A 344 -56.67 6.41 144.10
N ASN A 345 -57.16 6.41 142.76
CA ASN A 345 -56.53 6.87 141.35
C ASN A 345 -57.46 7.01 139.98
N GLU A 346 -57.31 7.26 138.57
CA GLU A 346 -56.34 7.56 137.33
C GLU A 346 -56.93 7.99 135.81
N ASN A 347 -56.16 8.09 134.61
CA ASN A 347 -56.36 8.15 133.01
C ASN A 347 -56.45 9.46 131.99
N ALA A 348 -56.45 9.70 130.57
CA ALA A 348 -56.52 9.12 129.10
C ALA A 348 -56.09 10.05 127.75
N LEU A 349 -56.26 9.75 126.36
CA LEU A 349 -55.68 10.44 125.03
C LEU A 349 -56.33 10.40 123.48
N PRO A 350 -55.85 11.11 122.30
CA PRO A 350 -56.47 11.37 120.85
C PRO A 350 -55.65 11.46 119.38
N SER A 351 -56.21 11.74 118.08
CA SER A 351 -55.53 11.92 116.63
C SER A 351 -56.31 12.42 115.23
N ALA A 352 -55.73 12.68 113.95
CA ALA A 352 -56.37 13.16 112.56
C ALA A 352 -55.62 13.21 111.05
N THR A 353 -56.21 13.55 109.78
CA THR A 353 -55.63 13.55 108.28
C THR A 353 -56.32 14.29 106.96
N LEU A 354 -55.76 14.47 105.64
CA LEU A 354 -56.28 15.20 104.30
C LEU A 354 -55.70 14.96 102.75
N ASN A 355 -56.26 15.44 101.52
CA ASN A 355 -55.78 15.48 99.98
C ASN A 355 -56.75 16.16 98.80
N ALA A 356 -56.74 16.33 97.38
CA ALA A 356 -55.91 16.65 96.06
C ALA A 356 -56.67 16.83 94.57
N ASP A 357 -56.19 17.40 93.35
CA ASP A 357 -56.87 17.60 91.90
C ASP A 357 -56.11 18.14 90.51
N ALA A 358 -56.59 18.13 89.16
CA ALA A 358 -56.17 18.87 87.79
C ALA A 358 -56.73 18.54 86.24
N ALA A 359 -56.75 19.42 85.11
CA ALA A 359 -57.07 19.16 83.55
C ALA A 359 -56.94 20.25 82.28
N SER A 360 -56.99 19.98 80.88
CA SER A 360 -57.17 20.88 79.55
C SER A 360 -56.99 20.24 78.03
N GLY A 361 -57.11 20.70 76.67
CA GLY A 361 -57.76 21.70 75.63
C GLY A 361 -57.26 21.92 74.03
N PRO A 362 -58.04 22.03 72.83
CA PRO A 362 -57.61 22.19 71.30
C PRO A 362 -58.49 22.85 70.03
N ALA A 363 -58.04 23.17 68.71
CA ALA A 363 -58.82 23.62 67.38
C ALA A 363 -58.16 23.95 65.87
N ALA A 364 -58.84 24.03 64.61
CA ALA A 364 -58.58 24.84 63.23
C ALA A 364 -59.06 24.38 61.68
N ALA A 365 -59.27 25.23 60.53
CA ALA A 365 -59.44 24.93 58.97
C ALA A 365 -59.76 26.07 57.77
N ALA A 366 -59.62 25.91 56.34
CA ALA A 366 -60.09 26.85 55.12
C ALA A 366 -59.89 26.59 53.46
N GLY A 367 -60.57 27.28 52.41
CA GLY A 367 -60.15 27.77 50.95
C GLY A 367 -60.79 27.46 49.43
N ARG A 368 -60.68 28.31 48.29
CA ARG A 368 -60.59 28.17 46.68
C ARG A 368 -61.61 28.71 45.47
N THR A 369 -61.21 29.03 44.13
CA THR A 369 -61.96 29.54 42.81
C THR A 369 -61.19 29.52 41.36
N GLY A 370 -61.46 29.89 39.99
CA GLY A 370 -62.44 30.33 38.83
C GLY A 370 -61.78 31.04 37.48
N GLY A 371 -62.12 31.35 36.12
CA GLY A 371 -63.06 31.17 34.85
C GLY A 371 -62.91 32.13 33.49
N ALA A 372 -63.29 31.87 32.14
CA ALA A 372 -63.18 32.77 30.82
C ALA A 372 -63.83 32.43 29.32
N SER A 373 -63.89 33.28 28.18
CA SER A 373 -64.33 33.02 26.65
C SER A 373 -64.34 34.16 25.44
N LEU A 374 -64.46 33.95 24.03
CA LEU A 374 -64.61 34.95 22.81
C LEU A 374 -64.90 34.51 21.22
N ALA A 375 -65.23 35.37 20.13
CA ALA A 375 -65.44 35.10 18.57
C ALA A 375 -65.60 36.27 17.41
N MET A 376 -65.61 36.10 15.99
CA MET A 376 -65.78 37.13 14.79
C MET A 376 -65.90 36.70 13.19
N GLN A 377 -66.48 37.46 12.12
CA GLN A 377 -66.34 37.33 10.54
C GLN A 377 -67.12 38.31 9.44
N LEU A 378 -66.86 38.41 8.05
CA LEU A 378 -67.57 39.25 6.89
C LEU A 378 -67.23 39.11 5.27
N PRO A 379 -68.06 39.48 4.18
CA PRO A 379 -67.83 39.44 2.62
C PRO A 379 -68.42 40.55 1.53
N ASP A 380 -68.27 40.49 0.12
CA ASP A 380 -68.76 41.47 -1.02
C ASP A 380 -68.80 41.06 -2.63
N ALA A 381 -69.38 41.81 -3.67
CA ALA A 381 -69.41 41.59 -5.24
C ALA A 381 -70.00 42.67 -6.35
N SER A 382 -69.85 42.59 -7.75
CA SER A 382 -70.42 43.53 -8.87
C SER A 382 -70.45 43.15 -10.48
N ALA A 383 -71.04 43.94 -11.49
CA ALA A 383 -71.14 43.74 -13.04
C ALA A 383 -71.65 44.93 -14.02
N ALA A 384 -72.09 44.72 -15.30
CA ALA A 384 -72.28 45.75 -16.42
C ALA A 384 -73.57 45.69 -17.37
N ALA A 385 -73.69 46.51 -18.47
CA ALA A 385 -74.95 46.77 -19.30
C ALA A 385 -74.82 47.20 -20.83
N LEU A 386 -75.94 47.39 -21.62
CA LEU A 386 -76.03 47.38 -23.13
C LEU A 386 -77.23 48.17 -23.82
N ARG A 387 -77.14 49.46 -24.25
CA ARG A 387 -78.29 50.26 -24.83
C ARG A 387 -77.93 51.48 -25.73
N ARG A 388 -77.79 51.40 -27.08
CA ARG A 388 -77.43 52.63 -27.87
C ARG A 388 -77.76 52.82 -29.38
N GLU A 389 -78.43 51.92 -30.10
CA GLU A 389 -78.70 52.09 -31.55
C GLU A 389 -80.21 52.06 -31.94
N ASN A 390 -80.66 53.05 -32.71
CA ASN A 390 -82.04 53.17 -33.22
C ASN A 390 -82.17 52.58 -34.64
N LEU A 391 -82.05 51.25 -34.76
CA LEU A 391 -82.11 50.54 -36.05
C LEU A 391 -83.56 50.20 -36.45
N SER A 392 -83.85 50.15 -37.75
CA SER A 392 -85.12 49.63 -38.27
C SER A 392 -85.30 48.14 -37.89
N MET A 393 -86.53 47.66 -37.75
CA MET A 393 -86.79 46.27 -37.36
C MET A 393 -86.16 45.27 -38.35
N THR A 394 -86.19 45.56 -39.64
CA THR A 394 -85.54 44.72 -40.66
C THR A 394 -84.02 44.79 -40.56
N GLU A 395 -83.45 45.96 -40.26
CA GLU A 395 -82.00 46.16 -40.08
C GLU A 395 -81.48 45.51 -38.79
N LEU A 396 -82.30 45.49 -37.72
CA LEU A 396 -82.04 44.70 -36.52
C LEU A 396 -81.98 43.21 -36.86
N TYR A 397 -82.92 42.71 -37.67
CA TYR A 397 -82.90 41.32 -38.10
C TYR A 397 -81.74 40.98 -39.04
N THR A 398 -81.34 41.85 -39.98
CA THR A 398 -80.15 41.60 -40.81
C THR A 398 -78.86 41.68 -40.00
N LYS A 399 -78.64 42.74 -39.19
CA LYS A 399 -77.46 42.81 -38.30
C LYS A 399 -77.42 41.63 -37.32
N TYR A 400 -78.56 41.16 -36.81
CA TYR A 400 -78.63 39.99 -35.93
C TYR A 400 -78.31 38.69 -36.68
N ALA A 401 -78.81 38.52 -37.91
CA ALA A 401 -78.48 37.38 -38.75
C ALA A 401 -76.99 37.36 -39.11
N GLU A 402 -76.45 38.49 -39.58
CA GLU A 402 -75.02 38.68 -39.89
C GLU A 402 -74.14 38.42 -38.66
N ALA A 403 -74.49 38.94 -37.49
CA ALA A 403 -73.76 38.70 -36.25
C ALA A 403 -73.85 37.23 -35.78
N ALA A 404 -75.00 36.58 -35.98
CA ALA A 404 -75.17 35.16 -35.67
C ALA A 404 -74.46 34.24 -36.67
N ASP A 405 -74.37 34.64 -37.94
CA ASP A 405 -73.60 33.98 -39.00
C ASP A 405 -72.09 34.11 -38.73
N ALA A 406 -71.62 35.32 -38.42
CA ALA A 406 -70.24 35.59 -38.03
C ALA A 406 -69.85 34.84 -36.75
N TRP A 407 -70.70 34.84 -35.71
CA TRP A 407 -70.49 34.04 -34.51
C TRP A 407 -70.45 32.53 -34.80
N ARG A 408 -71.30 32.03 -35.72
CA ARG A 408 -71.25 30.63 -36.16
C ARG A 408 -69.96 30.31 -36.93
N ALA A 409 -69.44 31.24 -37.72
CA ALA A 409 -68.14 31.12 -38.40
C ALA A 409 -66.96 31.13 -37.40
N GLU A 410 -66.94 32.06 -36.44
CA GLU A 410 -65.95 32.06 -35.34
C GLU A 410 -66.02 30.79 -34.50
N CYS A 411 -67.22 30.26 -34.22
CA CYS A 411 -67.38 28.99 -33.52
C CYS A 411 -66.91 27.78 -34.35
N PHE A 412 -67.01 27.83 -35.68
CA PHE A 412 -66.43 26.80 -36.55
C PHE A 412 -64.91 26.89 -36.56
N GLU A 413 -64.34 28.08 -36.74
CA GLU A 413 -62.89 28.31 -36.71
C GLU A 413 -62.27 27.99 -35.35
N ARG A 414 -62.93 28.35 -34.25
CA ARG A 414 -62.50 27.96 -32.89
C ARG A 414 -62.49 26.45 -32.73
N LYS A 415 -63.50 25.73 -33.23
CA LYS A 415 -63.53 24.25 -33.21
C LYS A 415 -62.43 23.64 -34.10
N ARG A 416 -62.15 24.25 -35.27
CA ARG A 416 -61.07 23.83 -36.17
C ARG A 416 -59.70 23.98 -35.52
N LEU A 417 -59.41 25.15 -34.95
CA LEU A 417 -58.17 25.44 -34.24
C LEU A 417 -58.03 24.58 -32.98
N GLN A 418 -59.10 24.44 -32.19
CA GLN A 418 -59.13 23.55 -31.04
C GLN A 418 -58.81 22.10 -31.46
N SER A 419 -59.46 21.56 -32.50
CA SER A 419 -59.15 20.22 -33.02
C SER A 419 -57.70 20.06 -33.49
N THR A 420 -57.03 21.12 -33.97
CA THR A 420 -55.59 21.06 -34.29
C THR A 420 -54.70 21.09 -33.05
N VAL A 421 -55.08 21.85 -32.01
CA VAL A 421 -54.36 21.90 -30.73
C VAL A 421 -54.54 20.59 -29.95
N ASP A 422 -55.75 20.06 -29.88
CA ASP A 422 -56.07 18.76 -29.29
C ASP A 422 -55.29 17.63 -30.00
N GLY A 423 -55.14 17.71 -31.32
CA GLY A 423 -54.29 16.80 -32.10
C GLY A 423 -52.80 16.90 -31.76
N MET A 424 -52.26 18.13 -31.61
CA MET A 424 -50.88 18.34 -31.17
C MET A 424 -50.65 17.86 -29.73
N ILE A 425 -51.64 18.04 -28.84
CA ILE A 425 -51.61 17.53 -27.47
C ILE A 425 -51.59 16.00 -27.49
N ALA A 426 -52.47 15.34 -28.25
CA ALA A 426 -52.47 13.88 -28.39
C ALA A 426 -51.15 13.32 -28.96
N GLU A 427 -50.54 14.00 -29.93
CA GLU A 427 -49.20 13.65 -30.44
C GLU A 427 -48.09 13.82 -29.40
N LEU A 428 -48.18 14.82 -28.52
CA LEU A 428 -47.23 15.03 -27.42
C LEU A 428 -47.45 14.01 -26.29
N GLU A 429 -48.70 13.73 -25.93
CA GLU A 429 -49.09 12.70 -24.96
C GLU A 429 -48.70 11.29 -25.43
N GLN A 430 -48.73 11.01 -26.74
CA GLN A 430 -48.23 9.75 -27.30
C GLN A 430 -46.69 9.66 -27.29
N ARG A 431 -45.97 10.78 -27.50
CA ARG A 431 -44.50 10.81 -27.48
C ARG A 431 -43.90 10.89 -26.08
N ALA A 432 -44.64 11.42 -25.10
CA ALA A 432 -44.21 11.53 -23.71
C ALA A 432 -43.79 10.18 -23.06
N PRO A 433 -44.57 9.09 -23.12
CA PRO A 433 -44.16 7.79 -22.57
C PRO A 433 -42.95 7.22 -23.30
N MET A 434 -42.90 7.32 -24.64
CA MET A 434 -41.75 6.86 -25.43
C MET A 434 -40.44 7.53 -24.98
N LEU A 435 -40.46 8.84 -24.71
CA LEU A 435 -39.31 9.58 -24.20
C LEU A 435 -38.98 9.25 -22.74
N ALA A 436 -39.98 8.91 -21.91
CA ALA A 436 -39.77 8.47 -20.54
C ALA A 436 -39.17 7.05 -20.47
N GLU A 437 -39.64 6.13 -21.31
CA GLU A 437 -39.12 4.77 -21.46
C GLU A 437 -37.68 4.80 -21.96
N GLN A 438 -37.38 5.57 -23.01
CA GLN A 438 -36.01 5.77 -23.50
C GLN A 438 -35.09 6.34 -22.41
N ARG A 439 -35.52 7.34 -21.63
CA ARG A 439 -34.73 7.87 -20.50
C ARG A 439 -34.48 6.81 -19.43
N ALA A 440 -35.50 6.05 -19.04
CA ALA A 440 -35.36 4.96 -18.08
C ALA A 440 -34.46 3.82 -18.60
N GLU A 441 -34.41 3.58 -19.91
CA GLU A 441 -33.47 2.65 -20.54
C GLU A 441 -32.04 3.18 -20.56
N TYR A 442 -31.83 4.47 -20.88
CA TYR A 442 -30.51 5.10 -20.76
C TYR A 442 -30.01 5.12 -19.31
N GLU A 443 -30.87 5.38 -18.33
CA GLU A 443 -30.52 5.33 -16.90
C GLU A 443 -30.16 3.90 -16.44
N ARG A 444 -30.93 2.88 -16.88
CA ARG A 444 -30.60 1.46 -16.67
C ARG A 444 -29.25 1.10 -17.30
N ALA A 445 -28.97 1.56 -18.52
CA ALA A 445 -27.72 1.32 -19.22
C ALA A 445 -26.52 2.02 -18.53
N ILE A 446 -26.70 3.26 -18.07
CA ILE A 446 -25.69 4.00 -17.30
C ILE A 446 -25.39 3.29 -15.97
N SER A 447 -26.42 2.82 -15.27
CA SER A 447 -26.28 2.03 -14.03
C SER A 447 -25.54 0.71 -14.28
N ALA A 448 -25.92 -0.03 -15.33
CA ALA A 448 -25.24 -1.27 -15.72
C ALA A 448 -23.77 -1.04 -16.11
N HIS A 449 -23.46 0.05 -16.83
CA HIS A 449 -22.08 0.43 -17.14
C HIS A 449 -21.29 0.87 -15.90
N ALA A 450 -21.92 1.55 -14.93
CA ALA A 450 -21.30 1.90 -13.66
C ALA A 450 -20.99 0.64 -12.81
N GLU A 451 -21.93 -0.29 -12.71
CA GLU A 451 -21.70 -1.60 -12.08
C GLU A 451 -20.58 -2.38 -12.76
N MET A 452 -20.57 -2.46 -14.10
CA MET A 452 -19.53 -3.17 -14.83
C MET A 452 -18.16 -2.51 -14.68
N ARG A 453 -18.08 -1.16 -14.61
CA ARG A 453 -16.85 -0.44 -14.26
C ARG A 453 -16.39 -0.76 -12.84
N ALA A 454 -17.27 -0.74 -11.85
CA ALA A 454 -16.94 -1.07 -10.46
C ALA A 454 -16.48 -2.54 -10.30
N ARG A 455 -17.11 -3.46 -11.04
CA ARG A 455 -16.69 -4.89 -11.10
C ARG A 455 -15.31 -5.03 -11.75
N LEU A 456 -15.04 -4.32 -12.85
CA LEU A 456 -13.72 -4.29 -13.51
C LEU A 456 -12.64 -3.66 -12.61
N GLU A 457 -12.93 -2.53 -11.96
CA GLU A 457 -12.01 -1.89 -11.02
C GLU A 457 -11.66 -2.85 -9.89
N LYS A 458 -12.67 -3.42 -9.23
CA LYS A 458 -12.51 -4.44 -8.19
C LYS A 458 -11.65 -5.62 -8.67
N THR A 459 -11.96 -6.24 -9.81
CA THR A 459 -11.17 -7.39 -10.30
C THR A 459 -9.75 -7.00 -10.70
N THR A 460 -9.48 -5.77 -11.17
CA THR A 460 -8.10 -5.32 -11.40
C THR A 460 -7.35 -5.00 -10.10
N VAL A 461 -8.03 -4.59 -9.02
CA VAL A 461 -7.42 -4.45 -7.69
C VAL A 461 -7.13 -5.82 -7.08
N GLU A 462 -8.07 -6.77 -7.19
CA GLU A 462 -7.88 -8.16 -6.78
C GLU A 462 -6.74 -8.83 -7.57
N LEU A 463 -6.66 -8.62 -8.89
CA LEU A 463 -5.54 -9.11 -9.71
C LEU A 463 -4.20 -8.55 -9.23
N ARG A 464 -4.09 -7.23 -9.03
CA ARG A 464 -2.86 -6.60 -8.51
C ARG A 464 -2.49 -7.12 -7.12
N ARG A 465 -3.47 -7.41 -6.25
CA ARG A 465 -3.24 -8.04 -4.95
C ARG A 465 -2.69 -9.46 -5.10
N MET A 466 -3.32 -10.31 -5.93
CA MET A 466 -2.83 -11.67 -6.20
C MET A 466 -1.45 -11.66 -6.87
N GLU A 467 -1.16 -10.69 -7.73
CA GLU A 467 0.19 -10.48 -8.29
C GLU A 467 1.22 -10.09 -7.22
N ALA A 468 0.86 -9.25 -6.26
CA ALA A 468 1.76 -8.87 -5.16
C ALA A 468 2.01 -10.06 -4.21
N GLU A 469 0.97 -10.81 -3.86
CA GLU A 469 1.05 -12.01 -3.02
C GLU A 469 1.85 -13.14 -3.69
N THR A 470 1.63 -13.39 -4.98
CA THR A 470 2.47 -14.35 -5.73
C THR A 470 3.92 -13.89 -5.87
N LYS A 471 4.19 -12.59 -6.04
CA LYS A 471 5.57 -12.04 -6.00
C LYS A 471 6.21 -12.23 -4.62
N SER A 472 5.47 -12.03 -3.52
CA SER A 472 5.93 -12.32 -2.15
C SER A 472 6.26 -13.80 -1.98
N HIS A 473 5.33 -14.70 -2.30
CA HIS A 473 5.53 -16.14 -2.12
C HIS A 473 6.63 -16.71 -3.03
N VAL A 474 6.86 -16.15 -4.22
CA VAL A 474 8.03 -16.48 -5.05
C VAL A 474 9.34 -15.99 -4.43
N ALA A 475 9.37 -14.81 -3.81
CA ALA A 475 10.53 -14.32 -3.07
C ALA A 475 10.81 -15.16 -1.81
N GLU A 476 9.77 -15.50 -1.04
CA GLU A 476 9.84 -16.39 0.11
C GLU A 476 10.28 -17.82 -0.26
N SER A 477 9.78 -18.37 -1.37
CA SER A 477 10.23 -19.67 -1.88
C SER A 477 11.71 -19.60 -2.21
N ARG A 478 12.15 -18.62 -3.02
CA ARG A 478 13.56 -18.42 -3.36
C ARG A 478 14.45 -18.22 -2.13
N HIS A 479 13.94 -17.58 -1.08
CA HIS A 479 14.64 -17.45 0.20
C HIS A 479 14.79 -18.81 0.90
N LYS A 480 13.70 -19.57 1.04
CA LYS A 480 13.69 -20.92 1.65
C LYS A 480 14.52 -21.92 0.84
N ASP A 481 14.52 -21.82 -0.49
CA ASP A 481 15.36 -22.62 -1.40
C ASP A 481 16.85 -22.33 -1.19
N ARG A 482 17.23 -21.06 -0.98
CA ARG A 482 18.61 -20.66 -0.65
C ARG A 482 19.03 -21.16 0.72
N GLU A 483 18.14 -21.11 1.71
CA GLU A 483 18.38 -21.63 3.07
C GLU A 483 18.48 -23.17 3.09
N ALA A 484 17.57 -23.88 2.42
CA ALA A 484 17.63 -25.33 2.28
C ALA A 484 18.97 -25.76 1.67
N ARG A 485 19.37 -25.17 0.54
CA ARG A 485 20.68 -25.41 -0.10
C ARG A 485 21.87 -24.99 0.78
N ALA A 486 21.70 -24.13 1.77
CA ALA A 486 22.74 -23.79 2.74
C ALA A 486 22.83 -24.84 3.86
N LEU A 487 21.69 -25.29 4.39
CA LEU A 487 21.61 -26.34 5.41
C LEU A 487 22.03 -27.71 4.87
N GLU A 488 21.65 -28.07 3.64
CA GLU A 488 22.10 -29.27 2.93
C GLU A 488 23.63 -29.29 2.77
N ALA A 489 24.23 -28.16 2.39
CA ALA A 489 25.68 -28.04 2.26
C ALA A 489 26.38 -28.16 3.62
N GLN A 490 25.89 -27.45 4.65
CA GLN A 490 26.40 -27.58 6.02
C GLN A 490 26.29 -29.02 6.54
N SER A 491 25.18 -29.71 6.26
CA SER A 491 24.98 -31.13 6.62
C SER A 491 25.96 -32.05 5.89
N ALA A 492 26.22 -31.80 4.60
CA ALA A 492 27.21 -32.54 3.82
C ALA A 492 28.66 -32.29 4.32
N ASP A 493 28.99 -31.06 4.71
CA ASP A 493 30.30 -30.69 5.24
C ASP A 493 30.52 -31.25 6.65
N LEU A 494 29.54 -31.16 7.55
CA LEU A 494 29.55 -31.83 8.86
C LEU A 494 29.66 -33.36 8.70
N SER A 495 28.95 -33.94 7.73
CA SER A 495 29.06 -35.36 7.39
C SER A 495 30.45 -35.74 6.84
N ARG A 496 31.18 -34.79 6.25
CA ARG A 496 32.57 -34.95 5.80
C ARG A 496 33.56 -34.82 6.97
N GLN A 497 33.34 -33.86 7.87
CA GLN A 497 34.09 -33.71 9.13
C GLN A 497 34.06 -34.99 9.95
N VAL A 498 32.86 -35.50 10.24
CA VAL A 498 32.69 -36.73 11.04
C VAL A 498 33.38 -37.93 10.37
N LYS A 499 33.32 -38.05 9.03
CA LYS A 499 34.02 -39.13 8.31
C LYS A 499 35.54 -39.03 8.39
N LEU A 500 36.10 -37.82 8.31
CA LEU A 500 37.55 -37.60 8.36
C LEU A 500 38.10 -37.73 9.79
N LEU A 501 37.40 -37.19 10.79
CA LEU A 501 37.73 -37.42 12.20
C LEU A 501 37.65 -38.91 12.58
N LEU A 502 36.68 -39.66 12.04
CA LEU A 502 36.62 -41.12 12.22
C LEU A 502 37.77 -41.87 11.53
N HIS A 503 38.28 -41.35 10.40
CA HIS A 503 39.45 -41.89 9.70
C HIS A 503 40.74 -41.62 10.48
N GLU A 504 40.96 -40.39 10.93
CA GLU A 504 42.11 -40.00 11.77
C GLU A 504 42.12 -40.77 13.10
N VAL A 505 40.95 -40.95 13.73
CA VAL A 505 40.79 -41.79 14.93
C VAL A 505 41.02 -43.29 14.65
N ALA A 506 40.86 -43.75 13.40
CA ALA A 506 41.24 -45.11 13.00
C ALA A 506 42.75 -45.24 12.77
N GLU A 507 43.40 -44.25 12.14
CA GLU A 507 44.85 -44.20 11.93
C GLU A 507 45.62 -44.07 13.25
N LEU A 508 45.15 -43.23 14.17
CA LEU A 508 45.70 -43.13 15.53
C LEU A 508 45.55 -44.43 16.34
N LYS A 509 44.63 -45.33 15.94
CA LYS A 509 44.50 -46.69 16.51
C LYS A 509 45.32 -47.75 15.75
N GLN A 510 45.88 -47.42 14.60
CA GLN A 510 46.81 -48.28 13.83
C GLN A 510 47.99 -47.46 13.25
N PRO A 511 48.88 -46.93 14.10
CA PRO A 511 50.02 -46.13 13.64
C PRO A 511 51.03 -46.99 12.88
N GLY A 512 50.97 -46.98 11.54
CA GLY A 512 51.99 -47.65 10.70
C GLY A 512 51.63 -48.06 9.27
N SER A 513 50.50 -47.64 8.67
CA SER A 513 50.10 -48.09 7.32
C SER A 513 49.59 -46.98 6.39
N GLY A 514 50.48 -46.05 6.02
CA GLY A 514 50.24 -45.02 5.00
C GLY A 514 51.56 -44.46 4.45
N PRO A 515 51.75 -44.31 3.12
CA PRO A 515 53.02 -43.81 2.56
C PRO A 515 53.25 -42.32 2.85
N GLY A 516 54.47 -41.94 3.21
CA GLY A 516 54.82 -40.56 3.56
C GLY A 516 54.70 -39.56 2.41
N VAL A 517 54.14 -38.38 2.70
CA VAL A 517 53.99 -37.27 1.75
C VAL A 517 55.35 -36.60 1.47
N PRO A 518 55.75 -36.37 0.21
CA PRO A 518 57.00 -35.71 -0.11
C PRO A 518 56.92 -34.19 0.14
N ALA A 519 57.90 -33.64 0.87
CA ALA A 519 58.02 -32.19 1.04
C ALA A 519 58.29 -31.50 -0.31
N ARG A 520 57.60 -30.38 -0.59
CA ARG A 520 57.77 -29.61 -1.83
C ARG A 520 58.24 -28.18 -1.56
N VAL A 521 59.16 -27.71 -2.40
CA VAL A 521 59.90 -26.47 -2.24
C VAL A 521 59.04 -25.25 -2.58
N ALA A 522 59.04 -24.25 -1.69
CA ALA A 522 58.43 -22.95 -1.97
C ALA A 522 59.19 -22.21 -3.10
N ARG A 523 58.45 -21.75 -4.12
CA ARG A 523 58.91 -20.78 -5.12
C ARG A 523 57.93 -19.62 -5.15
N ALA A 524 58.45 -18.40 -5.29
CA ALA A 524 57.63 -17.20 -5.33
C ALA A 524 56.72 -17.19 -6.58
N ALA A 525 55.44 -16.85 -6.34
CA ALA A 525 54.41 -16.73 -7.36
C ALA A 525 54.39 -15.29 -7.94
N VAL A 526 54.09 -15.14 -9.24
CA VAL A 526 54.08 -13.84 -9.95
C VAL A 526 52.88 -13.74 -10.91
N ASP A 527 51.90 -14.64 -10.81
CA ASP A 527 50.74 -14.70 -11.71
C ASP A 527 49.43 -14.94 -10.93
N ALA A 528 48.34 -14.30 -11.35
CA ALA A 528 47.03 -14.42 -10.72
C ALA A 528 46.51 -15.86 -10.73
N ALA A 529 46.80 -16.65 -11.77
CA ALA A 529 46.47 -18.07 -11.80
C ALA A 529 47.20 -18.84 -10.67
N SER A 530 48.48 -18.52 -10.41
CA SER A 530 49.25 -19.14 -9.34
C SER A 530 48.83 -18.71 -7.92
N VAL A 531 48.30 -17.49 -7.77
CA VAL A 531 47.67 -17.05 -6.50
C VAL A 531 46.37 -17.82 -6.27
N VAL A 532 45.52 -17.96 -7.31
CA VAL A 532 44.30 -18.78 -7.22
C VAL A 532 44.63 -20.23 -6.85
N THR A 533 45.66 -20.86 -7.42
CA THR A 533 46.07 -22.21 -7.00
C THR A 533 46.52 -22.23 -5.53
N ALA A 534 47.39 -21.31 -5.11
CA ALA A 534 47.93 -21.29 -3.76
C ALA A 534 46.90 -20.95 -2.66
N GLU A 535 45.84 -20.22 -3.01
CA GLU A 535 44.86 -19.69 -2.04
C GLU A 535 43.50 -20.41 -2.07
N LEU A 536 43.15 -21.06 -3.20
CA LEU A 536 41.95 -21.89 -3.34
C LEU A 536 42.23 -23.40 -3.45
N VAL A 537 43.40 -23.84 -3.93
CA VAL A 537 43.63 -25.28 -4.25
C VAL A 537 44.63 -25.95 -3.32
N ASP A 538 45.64 -25.24 -2.82
CA ASP A 538 46.63 -25.76 -1.87
C ASP A 538 46.15 -25.66 -0.41
N PHE A 539 46.22 -26.78 0.33
CA PHE A 539 45.83 -26.91 1.74
C PHE A 539 46.83 -27.77 2.53
N LYS A 540 46.91 -27.54 3.85
CA LYS A 540 47.88 -28.18 4.77
C LYS A 540 47.21 -29.01 5.88
N SER A 541 45.94 -28.74 6.18
CA SER A 541 45.10 -29.63 7.01
C SER A 541 43.74 -29.87 6.35
N VAL A 542 43.02 -30.89 6.82
CA VAL A 542 41.63 -31.19 6.44
C VAL A 542 40.69 -30.01 6.75
N GLU A 543 40.98 -29.26 7.80
CA GLU A 543 40.17 -28.11 8.23
C GLU A 543 40.41 -26.92 7.29
N GLU A 544 41.66 -26.65 6.90
CA GLU A 544 42.02 -25.59 5.94
C GLU A 544 41.33 -25.82 4.58
N LEU A 545 41.30 -27.07 4.10
CA LEU A 545 40.56 -27.47 2.89
C LEU A 545 39.06 -27.21 3.02
N GLN A 546 38.46 -27.49 4.18
CA GLN A 546 37.03 -27.26 4.37
C GLN A 546 36.68 -25.78 4.50
N GLU A 547 37.53 -24.97 5.14
CA GLU A 547 37.35 -23.52 5.12
C GLU A 547 37.47 -22.96 3.69
N GLN A 548 38.45 -23.43 2.90
CA GLN A 548 38.58 -23.09 1.48
C GLN A 548 37.33 -23.51 0.69
N ASN A 549 36.83 -24.73 0.86
CA ASN A 549 35.64 -25.21 0.15
C ASN A 549 34.38 -24.41 0.54
N LYS A 550 34.21 -24.08 1.82
CA LYS A 550 33.14 -23.22 2.33
C LYS A 550 33.23 -21.79 1.76
N ARG A 551 34.45 -21.22 1.67
CA ARG A 551 34.73 -19.93 1.02
C ARG A 551 34.39 -20.00 -0.49
N GLN A 552 34.83 -21.03 -1.20
CA GLN A 552 34.54 -21.25 -2.61
C GLN A 552 33.05 -21.41 -2.90
N LEU A 553 32.34 -22.24 -2.15
CA LEU A 553 30.89 -22.44 -2.34
C LEU A 553 30.11 -21.14 -2.07
N SER A 554 30.57 -20.31 -1.14
CA SER A 554 30.03 -18.95 -0.96
C SER A 554 30.27 -18.06 -2.19
N VAL A 555 31.52 -18.01 -2.69
CA VAL A 555 31.90 -17.22 -3.88
C VAL A 555 31.17 -17.68 -5.15
N ILE A 556 31.05 -18.99 -5.38
CA ILE A 556 30.35 -19.57 -6.53
C ILE A 556 28.85 -19.24 -6.48
N ARG A 557 28.23 -19.34 -5.31
CA ARG A 557 26.81 -18.97 -5.12
C ARG A 557 26.58 -17.47 -5.31
N ALA A 558 27.50 -16.62 -4.86
CA ALA A 558 27.47 -15.19 -5.11
C ALA A 558 27.61 -14.88 -6.61
N LEU A 559 28.62 -15.45 -7.30
CA LEU A 559 28.81 -15.27 -8.75
C LEU A 559 27.60 -15.74 -9.57
N SER A 560 26.95 -16.83 -9.15
CA SER A 560 25.78 -17.37 -9.84
C SER A 560 24.59 -16.41 -9.75
N LEU A 561 24.34 -15.84 -8.56
CA LEU A 561 23.29 -14.82 -8.37
C LEU A 561 23.62 -13.52 -9.12
N ASP A 562 24.88 -13.09 -9.11
CA ASP A 562 25.30 -11.87 -9.82
C ASP A 562 25.21 -12.05 -11.35
N GLN A 563 25.51 -13.24 -11.87
CA GLN A 563 25.26 -13.58 -13.29
C GLN A 563 23.76 -13.64 -13.63
N GLU A 564 22.90 -14.17 -12.76
CA GLU A 564 21.45 -14.13 -12.97
C GLU A 564 20.92 -12.69 -13.01
N GLU A 565 21.36 -11.82 -12.10
CA GLU A 565 20.96 -10.41 -12.07
C GLU A 565 21.54 -9.61 -13.24
N GLN A 566 22.82 -9.77 -13.58
CA GLN A 566 23.41 -9.13 -14.77
C GLN A 566 22.70 -9.57 -16.05
N GLY A 567 22.39 -10.88 -16.17
CA GLY A 567 21.65 -11.44 -17.29
C GLY A 567 20.20 -10.96 -17.37
N ALA A 568 19.56 -10.63 -16.25
CA ALA A 568 18.24 -9.97 -16.22
C ALA A 568 18.33 -8.50 -16.67
N ARG A 569 19.25 -7.72 -16.08
CA ARG A 569 19.46 -6.29 -16.42
C ARG A 569 19.82 -6.09 -17.89
N LEU A 570 20.66 -6.96 -18.47
CA LEU A 570 20.98 -6.93 -19.90
C LEU A 570 19.74 -7.19 -20.78
N LYS A 571 18.88 -8.15 -20.43
CA LYS A 571 17.63 -8.41 -21.18
C LYS A 571 16.67 -7.22 -21.12
N GLU A 572 16.53 -6.61 -19.95
CA GLU A 572 15.71 -5.41 -19.75
C GLU A 572 16.24 -4.22 -20.56
N GLN A 573 17.56 -4.00 -20.58
CA GLN A 573 18.22 -2.98 -21.41
C GLN A 573 17.98 -3.22 -22.92
N TYR A 574 18.14 -4.46 -23.40
CA TYR A 574 17.82 -4.80 -24.79
C TYR A 574 16.34 -4.61 -25.14
N GLN A 575 15.43 -4.95 -24.23
CA GLN A 575 13.98 -4.75 -24.43
C GLN A 575 13.61 -3.27 -24.50
N ALA A 576 14.14 -2.44 -23.61
CA ALA A 576 13.93 -1.00 -23.62
C ALA A 576 14.48 -0.32 -24.89
N GLU A 577 15.65 -0.76 -25.39
CA GLU A 577 16.23 -0.24 -26.63
C GLU A 577 15.44 -0.69 -27.86
N VAL A 578 14.98 -1.95 -27.90
CA VAL A 578 14.08 -2.45 -28.96
C VAL A 578 12.75 -1.69 -28.96
N ASP A 579 12.16 -1.39 -27.81
CA ASP A 579 10.90 -0.65 -27.72
C ASP A 579 11.06 0.86 -27.99
N LYS A 580 12.26 1.42 -27.78
CA LYS A 580 12.63 2.74 -28.31
C LYS A 580 12.65 2.74 -29.84
N ILE A 581 13.36 1.79 -30.47
CA ILE A 581 13.43 1.68 -31.93
C ILE A 581 12.03 1.46 -32.54
N LYS A 582 11.14 0.67 -31.89
CA LYS A 582 9.75 0.51 -32.32
C LYS A 582 8.93 1.80 -32.28
N ARG A 583 9.22 2.74 -31.38
CA ARG A 583 8.56 4.05 -31.36
C ARG A 583 9.09 4.95 -32.47
N GLU A 584 10.40 5.09 -32.58
CA GLU A 584 11.05 5.88 -33.63
C GLU A 584 10.64 5.39 -35.03
N ALA A 585 10.52 4.08 -35.23
CA ALA A 585 10.03 3.48 -36.46
C ALA A 585 8.52 3.67 -36.72
N ARG A 586 7.68 3.88 -35.69
CA ARG A 586 6.26 4.23 -35.84
C ARG A 586 6.09 5.72 -36.14
N GLU A 587 6.78 6.57 -35.37
CA GLU A 587 6.81 8.02 -35.56
C GLU A 587 7.23 8.36 -37.00
N ALA A 588 8.27 7.71 -37.54
CA ALA A 588 8.66 7.85 -38.95
C ALA A 588 7.66 7.29 -39.97
N LEU A 589 6.80 6.35 -39.58
CA LEU A 589 5.76 5.75 -40.44
C LEU A 589 4.53 6.67 -40.51
N ASP A 590 4.09 7.18 -39.36
CA ASP A 590 3.02 8.19 -39.25
C ASP A 590 3.39 9.46 -40.04
N ASP A 591 4.67 9.87 -39.98
CA ASP A 591 5.21 11.00 -40.72
C ASP A 591 5.23 10.75 -42.25
N LEU A 592 5.53 9.52 -42.67
CA LEU A 592 5.42 9.09 -44.07
C LEU A 592 3.96 9.00 -44.55
N GLU A 593 3.03 8.53 -43.72
CA GLU A 593 1.60 8.51 -44.05
C GLU A 593 1.02 9.93 -44.14
N SER A 594 1.41 10.85 -43.25
CA SER A 594 1.09 12.27 -43.33
C SER A 594 1.58 12.91 -44.63
N ARG A 595 2.85 12.68 -45.00
CA ARG A 595 3.43 13.15 -46.28
C ARG A 595 2.72 12.52 -47.49
N LYS A 596 2.33 11.23 -47.41
CA LYS A 596 1.55 10.53 -48.46
C LYS A 596 0.15 11.11 -48.61
N GLN A 597 -0.55 11.43 -47.51
CA GLN A 597 -1.86 12.08 -47.56
C GLN A 597 -1.77 13.49 -48.15
N LYS A 598 -0.78 14.30 -47.74
CA LYS A 598 -0.51 15.64 -48.30
C LYS A 598 -0.22 15.59 -49.82
N THR A 599 0.59 14.63 -50.28
CA THR A 599 0.89 14.47 -51.70
C THR A 599 -0.29 13.91 -52.50
N GLN A 600 -1.07 12.98 -51.92
CA GLN A 600 -2.28 12.47 -52.57
C GLN A 600 -3.33 13.57 -52.77
N THR A 601 -3.64 14.38 -51.74
CA THR A 601 -4.62 15.48 -51.88
C THR A 601 -4.16 16.53 -52.89
N MET A 602 -2.86 16.82 -52.97
CA MET A 602 -2.27 17.67 -54.01
C MET A 602 -2.44 17.08 -55.41
N VAL A 603 -2.17 15.78 -55.61
CA VAL A 603 -2.38 15.10 -56.90
C VAL A 603 -3.86 15.09 -57.29
N GLU A 604 -4.78 14.85 -56.35
CA GLU A 604 -6.21 14.94 -56.64
C GLU A 604 -6.66 16.36 -57.02
N ALA A 605 -6.07 17.40 -56.42
CA ALA A 605 -6.33 18.79 -56.81
C ALA A 605 -5.85 19.09 -58.24
N ILE A 606 -4.64 18.64 -58.61
CA ILE A 606 -4.09 18.75 -59.97
C ILE A 606 -4.96 17.97 -60.98
N VAL A 607 -5.46 16.79 -60.60
CA VAL A 607 -6.39 16.00 -61.43
C VAL A 607 -7.72 16.74 -61.64
N ARG A 608 -8.31 17.33 -60.59
CA ARG A 608 -9.53 18.16 -60.69
C ARG A 608 -9.31 19.38 -61.60
N GLN A 609 -8.20 20.08 -61.45
CA GLN A 609 -7.82 21.21 -62.33
C GLN A 609 -7.67 20.76 -63.80
N ARG A 610 -6.90 19.68 -64.06
CA ARG A 610 -6.73 19.09 -65.40
C ARG A 610 -8.07 18.77 -66.05
N ASP A 611 -8.96 18.12 -65.32
CA ASP A 611 -10.24 17.68 -65.87
C ASP A 611 -11.23 18.84 -66.05
N MET A 612 -11.12 19.90 -65.24
CA MET A 612 -11.82 21.18 -65.46
C MET A 612 -11.32 21.89 -66.73
N TYR A 613 -10.00 22.03 -66.93
CA TYR A 613 -9.45 22.59 -68.18
C TYR A 613 -9.80 21.73 -69.41
N LYS A 614 -9.85 20.40 -69.26
CA LYS A 614 -10.29 19.48 -70.32
C LYS A 614 -11.79 19.64 -70.64
N ALA A 615 -12.62 19.86 -69.63
CA ALA A 615 -14.04 20.15 -69.81
C ALA A 615 -14.26 21.52 -70.50
N LEU A 616 -13.50 22.56 -70.12
CA LEU A 616 -13.51 23.87 -70.79
C LEU A 616 -13.13 23.75 -72.28
N TYR A 617 -12.08 22.98 -72.61
CA TYR A 617 -11.67 22.74 -74.00
C TYR A 617 -12.68 21.92 -74.80
N ALA A 618 -13.36 20.96 -74.18
CA ALA A 618 -14.40 20.15 -74.82
C ALA A 618 -15.77 20.87 -74.92
N GLY A 619 -16.04 21.83 -74.02
CA GLY A 619 -17.32 22.52 -73.89
C GLY A 619 -17.54 23.69 -74.86
N GLY A 620 -16.52 24.10 -75.62
CA GLY A 620 -16.71 24.98 -76.78
C GLY A 620 -16.97 26.46 -76.49
N GLY A 621 -16.28 27.05 -75.50
CA GLY A 621 -16.05 28.51 -75.42
C GLY A 621 -17.24 29.43 -75.14
N ALA A 622 -18.43 28.89 -74.86
CA ALA A 622 -19.65 29.66 -74.59
C ALA A 622 -20.28 29.28 -73.23
N GLY A 623 -19.62 29.68 -72.14
CA GLY A 623 -20.10 29.46 -70.76
C GLY A 623 -19.55 30.52 -69.81
N ASP A 624 -20.46 31.24 -69.16
CA ASP A 624 -20.27 32.41 -68.29
C ASP A 624 -18.89 32.56 -67.60
N ALA A 625 -18.13 33.56 -68.02
CA ALA A 625 -16.77 33.82 -67.55
C ALA A 625 -16.70 34.24 -66.06
N VAL A 626 -17.80 34.71 -65.46
CA VAL A 626 -17.82 35.10 -64.03
C VAL A 626 -17.71 33.86 -63.13
N ALA A 627 -18.49 32.82 -63.44
CA ALA A 627 -18.44 31.55 -62.71
C ALA A 627 -17.08 30.84 -62.84
N VAL A 628 -16.37 31.04 -63.96
CA VAL A 628 -15.01 30.54 -64.16
C VAL A 628 -14.01 31.28 -63.28
N ALA A 629 -14.11 32.61 -63.15
CA ALA A 629 -13.19 33.42 -62.35
C ALA A 629 -13.27 33.09 -60.84
N ASP A 630 -14.48 32.94 -60.29
CA ASP A 630 -14.67 32.55 -58.88
C ASP A 630 -14.17 31.10 -58.63
N ALA A 631 -14.33 30.20 -59.59
CA ALA A 631 -13.83 28.83 -59.49
C ALA A 631 -12.30 28.74 -59.54
N ASP A 632 -11.63 29.50 -60.42
CA ASP A 632 -10.17 29.57 -60.48
C ASP A 632 -9.59 30.24 -59.21
N ALA A 633 -10.25 31.28 -58.68
CA ALA A 633 -9.87 31.91 -57.41
C ALA A 633 -9.95 30.92 -56.23
N ALA A 634 -11.02 30.12 -56.16
CA ALA A 634 -11.14 29.06 -55.15
C ALA A 634 -10.09 27.96 -55.33
N ALA A 635 -9.81 27.52 -56.57
CA ALA A 635 -8.81 26.50 -56.86
C ALA A 635 -7.37 26.96 -56.55
N LEU A 636 -7.04 28.22 -56.87
CA LEU A 636 -5.74 28.83 -56.53
C LEU A 636 -5.58 29.04 -55.02
N SER A 637 -6.63 29.46 -54.32
CA SER A 637 -6.64 29.57 -52.86
C SER A 637 -6.37 28.22 -52.18
N LEU A 638 -7.05 27.15 -52.63
CA LEU A 638 -6.86 25.80 -52.10
C LEU A 638 -5.45 25.25 -52.41
N ALA A 639 -4.92 25.50 -53.60
CA ALA A 639 -3.57 25.12 -53.98
C ALA A 639 -2.50 25.88 -53.17
N ALA A 640 -2.70 27.18 -52.91
CA ALA A 640 -1.82 27.99 -52.07
C ALA A 640 -1.82 27.51 -50.60
N ALA A 641 -2.99 27.18 -50.05
CA ALA A 641 -3.12 26.62 -48.70
C ALA A 641 -2.42 25.25 -48.56
N ALA A 642 -2.58 24.37 -49.56
CA ALA A 642 -1.87 23.09 -49.60
C ALA A 642 -0.35 23.27 -49.72
N SER A 643 0.11 24.25 -50.52
CA SER A 643 1.53 24.58 -50.69
C SER A 643 2.16 25.13 -49.41
N ALA A 644 1.45 25.99 -48.67
CA ALA A 644 1.90 26.50 -47.37
C ALA A 644 2.07 25.38 -46.31
N SER A 645 1.27 24.31 -46.40
CA SER A 645 1.36 23.13 -45.52
C SER A 645 2.57 22.22 -45.76
N LEU A 646 3.41 22.53 -46.77
CA LEU A 646 4.62 21.77 -47.12
C LEU A 646 5.93 22.50 -46.78
N GLY A 647 5.87 23.75 -46.32
CA GLY A 647 7.03 24.61 -46.05
C GLY A 647 7.38 24.83 -44.57
N GLY A 648 6.83 24.01 -43.66
CA GLY A 648 7.06 24.08 -42.22
C GLY A 648 7.16 22.70 -41.59
#